data_AF-A0A7D8YVI7-F1
#
_entry.id   AF-A0A7D8YVI7-F1
#
_cell.length_a   1.000
_cell.length_b   1.000
_cell.length_c   1.000
_cell.angle_alpha   90.00
_cell.angle_beta   90.00
_cell.angle_gamma   90.00
#
_symmetry.space_group_name_H-M   'P 1'
#
loop_
_entity.id
_entity.type
_entity.pdbx_description
1 polymer ?
#
loop_
_entity_poly.entity_id
_entity_poly.type
_entity_poly.pdbx_seq_one_letter_code
_entity_poly.pdbx_strand_id
1 'polypeptide(L)'
;MAYRELAHRKKAEQAARIPKSWTVDTSYLFKSGEKNISIVGQLTPEDGPSFWSKVLGEREIEITTGNDAIDIVDGIRERRWSAEEVTTAFCKRAALAHQVTNCLTEIFFEEAIQRARTLDQARNAHPEEPLGPLHGLPISLKDTYHVPGVDATIGLGCFAFQPSTSYSPLAEILVSLGAVLYCKTNIPQTLMTADSENNLFGRTINPHNRYLTAGGSTGGEGPLIALGGSVLGFGTDIAGSLRIPALCNGIYGFKPSSGMMPFSGQRLPFAPGWEGIGIVASAGPMASSVRACSFALETILKAGASDVDPMCLRIPWYESAELERLRNPRSLRIGVVGDDGLFTTTPPVRRAMKEAEEKLKLGGVTTVPIKLPLMLESLGVIGEMLAVNGTEYLMDLINSTGEPLIPSVEKLGLLAGSPKTMGEYFELNRKRQEIALVYSKFWVENNLDALIMPPAPHTAVPENTWASPSYTAIWNLLDYPSIVLPTGAVNERDIVDGSENFYSENDKEIYKLYDDGPSAYANAPIAIQLVANAAVYMFFVSVFRYALVLLVPLSLILSSYLYLYPVFHLCAFPAPEQDASTAYTNTLRQHLPFLAHDATKVAPFRLLALGDPQLEGESPLADPEAATFPNLAKFWKDALLLDGTNHNPLQRLRHSLHDLVEFYLDDIPNFLEVYRKRLDHIGNDYYLGHIYRTMHWWTDPSHVTVLGDLVGSQWIENDEFERRGWRFWNRVFKGGERIFDEVASTPSEDFQDTRILGEYPAAWKQIILNVPGNHDIGYAGDISPERIKRFDRVFGKPNYELRFHLPVNGTSAEGNSTGNGEDGTGPEEEKPVPELRIIIFNDMNLDTPASSTEMQDQSYAFLNDVITSSHDVDRPALFTIVLTHIPMHKQAGICVDGPFFDFYDGYFDNGIKEQNHLSQSASSGFLEGVFGMSGNPKAPGSGFGRNGVILTGHDHEGCDTYHYINQSDPPEREWRAMKWKDAVDLGVEEQPGVPGLREITVRSMMGDFTGNAGLMSLWFDEEEWDWKFKFVNCQMGTQHIWWIVHIVDLITLGVGLVYGILLAVEKLTPREVSKKHTSNGKATTSNGAPKVANGKLDSYFPEYSQMRSGKLDVPGAGKKSLRKKKSKRNL
;
A
#
# COMPACT_ATOMS: atom_id res chain seq x y z
N MET A 1 17.60 27.26 47.56
CA MET A 1 17.70 28.73 47.59
C MET A 1 16.31 29.30 47.43
N ALA A 2 15.98 30.41 48.11
CA ALA A 2 14.67 31.04 47.96
C ALA A 2 14.56 31.71 46.58
N TYR A 3 13.37 31.73 45.97
CA TYR A 3 13.17 32.23 44.60
C TYR A 3 13.69 33.66 44.36
N ARG A 4 13.61 34.56 45.36
CA ARG A 4 14.06 35.96 45.23
C ARG A 4 15.57 36.06 44.98
N GLU A 5 16.35 35.19 45.62
CA GLU A 5 17.80 35.14 45.43
C GLU A 5 18.13 34.62 44.03
N LEU A 6 17.42 33.58 43.58
CA LEU A 6 17.56 33.02 42.23
C LEU A 6 17.21 34.07 41.17
N ALA A 7 16.09 34.78 41.33
CA ALA A 7 15.66 35.87 40.46
C ALA A 7 16.68 37.00 40.39
N HIS A 8 17.20 37.46 41.53
CA HIS A 8 18.23 38.50 41.56
C HIS A 8 19.48 38.05 40.82
N ARG A 9 19.93 36.80 41.01
CA ARG A 9 21.10 36.26 40.32
C ARG A 9 20.88 36.10 38.82
N LYS A 10 19.72 35.58 38.37
CA LYS A 10 19.41 35.43 36.94
C LYS A 10 19.31 36.79 36.25
N LYS A 11 18.68 37.80 36.87
CA LYS A 11 18.66 39.17 36.32
C LYS A 11 20.05 39.80 36.26
N ALA A 12 20.90 39.54 37.25
CA ALA A 12 22.30 39.98 37.21
C ALA A 12 23.08 39.30 36.09
N GLU A 13 22.85 38.00 35.84
CA GLU A 13 23.42 37.27 34.71
C GLU A 13 22.94 37.85 33.36
N GLN A 14 21.63 38.09 33.20
CA GLN A 14 21.06 38.72 32.00
C GLN A 14 21.73 40.07 31.69
N ALA A 15 21.83 40.93 32.70
CA ALA A 15 22.46 42.24 32.56
C ALA A 15 23.96 42.13 32.23
N ALA A 16 24.67 41.16 32.80
CA ALA A 16 26.09 40.95 32.55
C ALA A 16 26.39 40.37 31.15
N ARG A 17 25.43 39.63 30.57
CA ARG A 17 25.52 39.08 29.21
C ARG A 17 25.30 40.13 28.11
N ILE A 18 24.85 41.34 28.45
CA ILE A 18 24.79 42.47 27.52
C ILE A 18 26.08 43.30 27.66
N PRO A 19 26.87 43.46 26.57
CA PRO A 19 28.03 44.34 26.58
C PRO A 19 27.66 45.77 26.99
N LYS A 20 28.48 46.40 27.84
CA LYS A 20 28.26 47.78 28.31
C LYS A 20 28.14 48.80 27.16
N SER A 21 28.80 48.54 26.04
CA SER A 21 28.72 49.37 24.82
C SER A 21 27.36 49.31 24.12
N TRP A 22 26.52 48.32 24.45
CA TRP A 22 25.18 48.15 23.89
C TRP A 22 24.08 48.55 24.90
N THR A 23 24.48 49.03 26.08
CA THR A 23 23.56 49.53 27.11
C THR A 23 23.27 51.01 26.89
N VAL A 24 21.99 51.39 26.99
CA VAL A 24 21.53 52.78 26.88
C VAL A 24 20.67 53.15 28.08
N ASP A 25 20.70 54.41 28.50
CA ASP A 25 19.77 54.88 29.53
C ASP A 25 18.34 54.88 28.97
N THR A 26 17.52 53.94 29.41
CA THR A 26 16.10 53.84 29.02
C THR A 26 15.16 54.51 30.02
N SER A 27 15.68 55.10 31.10
CA SER A 27 14.84 55.66 32.18
C SER A 27 13.87 56.71 31.68
N TYR A 28 14.24 57.48 30.64
CA TYR A 28 13.41 58.51 30.06
C TYR A 28 12.15 57.97 29.37
N LEU A 29 12.18 56.75 28.83
CA LEU A 29 11.02 56.08 28.22
C LEU A 29 9.96 55.73 29.26
N PHE A 30 10.36 55.64 30.53
CA PHE A 30 9.49 55.24 31.64
C PHE A 30 9.06 56.42 32.54
N LYS A 31 9.45 57.66 32.24
CA LYS A 31 9.29 58.85 33.10
C LYS A 31 7.88 59.48 33.17
N SER A 32 6.86 58.93 32.54
CA SER A 32 5.51 59.50 32.51
C SER A 32 4.47 58.60 33.20
N GLY A 33 3.53 59.22 33.95
CA GLY A 33 2.36 58.58 34.55
C GLY A 33 1.19 58.39 33.57
N GLU A 34 1.40 58.69 32.28
CA GLU A 34 0.41 58.49 31.23
C GLU A 34 0.25 57.01 30.90
N LYS A 35 -1.00 56.58 30.80
CA LYS A 35 -1.37 55.18 30.56
C LYS A 35 -1.15 54.71 29.11
N ASN A 36 -0.92 55.61 28.15
CA ASN A 36 -0.80 55.25 26.74
C ASN A 36 0.48 55.80 26.12
N ILE A 37 1.58 55.08 26.34
CA ILE A 37 2.89 55.42 25.79
C ILE A 37 3.34 54.28 24.88
N SER A 38 3.46 54.59 23.59
CA SER A 38 4.08 53.71 22.61
C SER A 38 5.59 53.80 22.73
N ILE A 39 6.25 52.67 23.01
CA ILE A 39 7.70 52.59 22.97
C ILE A 39 8.13 52.80 21.51
N VAL A 40 7.55 52.06 20.56
CA VAL A 40 7.87 52.19 19.13
C VAL A 40 7.84 53.64 18.65
N GLY A 41 6.77 54.38 18.95
CA GLY A 41 6.64 55.79 18.56
C GLY A 41 7.73 56.69 19.15
N GLN A 42 8.26 56.37 20.33
CA GLN A 42 9.38 57.10 20.94
C GLN A 42 10.76 56.69 20.42
N LEU A 43 10.90 55.47 19.89
CA LEU A 43 12.18 54.97 19.35
C LEU A 43 12.45 55.50 17.92
N THR A 44 11.41 55.88 17.18
CA THR A 44 11.49 56.41 15.81
C THR A 44 10.84 57.81 15.71
N PRO A 45 11.44 58.85 16.32
CA PRO A 45 10.92 60.22 16.21
C PRO A 45 11.02 60.76 14.77
N GLU A 46 10.03 61.55 14.34
CA GLU A 46 10.00 62.19 13.02
C GLU A 46 11.14 63.20 12.83
N ASP A 47 11.54 63.90 13.90
CA ASP A 47 12.60 64.89 13.91
C ASP A 47 13.67 64.54 14.98
N GLY A 48 14.62 63.65 14.64
CA GLY A 48 15.78 63.35 15.48
C GLY A 48 16.50 62.03 15.15
N PRO A 49 17.70 61.78 15.72
CA PRO A 49 18.39 60.49 15.57
C PRO A 49 17.58 59.38 16.25
N SER A 50 17.37 58.26 15.55
CA SER A 50 16.59 57.14 16.06
C SER A 50 17.23 56.53 17.30
N PHE A 51 16.42 55.98 18.23
CA PHE A 51 16.94 55.28 19.41
C PHE A 51 17.95 54.19 19.05
N TRP A 52 17.72 53.50 17.93
CA TRP A 52 18.57 52.45 17.40
C TRP A 52 19.98 52.94 17.07
N SER A 53 20.12 54.17 16.54
CA SER A 53 21.41 54.78 16.19
C SER A 53 22.35 55.05 17.37
N LYS A 54 21.86 54.92 18.61
CA LYS A 54 22.71 55.03 19.82
C LYS A 54 23.70 53.87 19.95
N VAL A 55 23.39 52.70 19.37
CA VAL A 55 24.22 51.49 19.43
C VAL A 55 24.48 50.89 18.05
N LEU A 56 23.46 50.91 17.17
CA LEU A 56 23.57 50.33 15.83
C LEU A 56 24.13 51.37 14.85
N GLY A 57 25.11 50.94 14.03
CA GLY A 57 25.54 51.69 12.86
C GLY A 57 24.54 51.62 11.71
N GLU A 58 24.70 52.46 10.68
CA GLU A 58 23.80 52.50 9.51
C GLU A 58 23.64 51.14 8.83
N ARG A 59 24.74 50.40 8.68
CA ARG A 59 24.76 49.05 8.09
C ARG A 59 23.96 48.04 8.94
N GLU A 60 24.01 48.15 10.26
CA GLU A 60 23.28 47.25 11.18
C GLU A 60 21.79 47.57 11.20
N ILE A 61 21.44 48.86 11.06
CA ILE A 61 20.06 49.32 10.88
C ILE A 61 19.51 48.81 9.54
N GLU A 62 20.29 48.89 8.46
CA GLU A 62 19.94 48.36 7.14
C GLU A 62 19.62 46.86 7.22
N ILE A 63 20.47 46.06 7.88
CA ILE A 63 20.26 44.61 8.04
C ILE A 63 18.95 44.34 8.80
N THR A 64 18.71 45.03 9.90
CA THR A 64 17.64 44.67 10.85
C THR A 64 16.31 45.41 10.63
N THR A 65 16.20 46.26 9.61
CA THR A 65 14.99 47.06 9.33
C THR A 65 14.45 46.75 7.94
N GLY A 66 13.21 46.26 7.87
CA GLY A 66 12.52 46.03 6.59
C GLY A 66 12.85 44.71 5.89
N ASN A 67 13.89 44.00 6.33
CA ASN A 67 14.22 42.65 5.85
C ASN A 67 13.50 41.58 6.67
N ASP A 68 13.10 40.48 6.04
CA ASP A 68 12.69 39.26 6.73
C ASP A 68 13.71 38.12 6.60
N ALA A 69 13.38 36.96 7.16
CA ALA A 69 14.28 35.81 7.21
C ALA A 69 14.83 35.39 5.83
N ILE A 70 14.03 35.51 4.77
CA ILE A 70 14.47 35.14 3.41
C ILE A 70 15.47 36.17 2.90
N ASP A 71 15.17 37.46 3.05
CA ASP A 71 16.07 38.53 2.60
C ASP A 71 17.43 38.46 3.31
N ILE A 72 17.44 38.09 4.59
CA ILE A 72 18.67 37.88 5.37
C ILE A 72 19.48 36.71 4.82
N VAL A 73 18.85 35.54 4.63
CA VAL A 73 19.52 34.35 4.08
C VAL A 73 20.07 34.64 2.68
N ASP A 74 19.28 35.27 1.82
CA ASP A 74 19.70 35.60 0.46
C ASP A 74 20.81 36.65 0.46
N GLY A 75 20.74 37.65 1.34
CA GLY A 75 21.84 38.62 1.51
C GLY A 75 23.15 37.99 1.96
N ILE A 76 23.10 36.98 2.83
CA ILE A 76 24.30 36.20 3.19
C ILE A 76 24.77 35.37 1.98
N ARG A 77 23.88 34.63 1.31
CA ARG A 77 24.20 33.80 0.13
C ARG A 77 24.83 34.61 -0.99
N GLU A 78 24.34 35.81 -1.25
CA GLU A 78 24.84 36.73 -2.27
C GLU A 78 26.11 37.50 -1.83
N ARG A 79 26.63 37.24 -0.63
CA ARG A 79 27.80 37.91 -0.04
C ARG A 79 27.60 39.43 0.13
N ARG A 80 26.34 39.88 0.23
CA ARG A 80 26.03 41.27 0.63
C ARG A 80 26.40 41.49 2.09
N TRP A 81 26.18 40.49 2.92
CA TRP A 81 26.52 40.48 4.35
C TRP A 81 27.22 39.19 4.72
N SER A 82 28.08 39.23 5.73
CA SER A 82 28.60 38.03 6.39
C SER A 82 27.63 37.54 7.48
N ALA A 83 27.70 36.26 7.84
CA ALA A 83 26.90 35.72 8.95
C ALA A 83 27.24 36.43 10.28
N GLU A 84 28.51 36.76 10.51
CA GLU A 84 28.97 37.51 11.68
C GLU A 84 28.39 38.94 11.74
N GLU A 85 28.38 39.67 10.63
CA GLU A 85 27.77 41.00 10.52
C GLU A 85 26.28 40.96 10.86
N VAL A 86 25.55 40.02 10.22
CA VAL A 86 24.11 39.83 10.46
C VAL A 86 23.84 39.48 11.93
N THR A 87 24.55 38.49 12.47
CA THR A 87 24.35 38.04 13.85
C THR A 87 24.63 39.16 14.85
N THR A 88 25.70 39.93 14.66
CA THR A 88 26.05 41.04 15.56
C THR A 88 24.99 42.15 15.52
N ALA A 89 24.46 42.48 14.34
CA ALA A 89 23.39 43.45 14.19
C ALA A 89 22.12 43.02 14.96
N PHE A 90 21.70 41.75 14.82
CA PHE A 90 20.56 41.20 15.56
C PHE A 90 20.83 41.12 17.07
N CYS A 91 22.01 40.71 17.52
CA CYS A 91 22.36 40.69 18.96
C CYS A 91 22.28 42.09 19.59
N LYS A 92 22.83 43.12 18.92
CA LYS A 92 22.74 44.51 19.38
C LYS A 92 21.29 44.99 19.47
N ARG A 93 20.49 44.70 18.44
CA ARG A 93 19.08 45.13 18.41
C ARG A 93 18.24 44.39 19.45
N ALA A 94 18.48 43.10 19.65
CA ALA A 94 17.86 42.30 20.71
C ALA A 94 18.24 42.83 22.11
N ALA A 95 19.50 43.24 22.33
CA ALA A 95 19.92 43.87 23.58
C ALA A 95 19.16 45.18 23.85
N LEU A 96 18.96 46.00 22.82
CA LEU A 96 18.16 47.24 22.94
C LEU A 96 16.67 46.94 23.18
N ALA A 97 16.10 45.98 22.45
CA ALA A 97 14.71 45.55 22.62
C ALA A 97 14.46 45.01 24.03
N HIS A 98 15.40 44.23 24.58
CA HIS A 98 15.36 43.72 25.94
C HIS A 98 15.37 44.84 26.98
N GLN A 99 16.21 45.86 26.82
CA GLN A 99 16.30 46.98 27.77
C GLN A 99 15.01 47.81 27.87
N VAL A 100 14.14 47.77 26.85
CA VAL A 100 12.87 48.51 26.84
C VAL A 100 11.65 47.61 27.07
N THR A 101 11.74 46.30 26.83
CA THR A 101 10.59 45.38 26.96
C THR A 101 10.79 44.19 27.89
N ASN A 102 12.00 43.91 28.36
CA ASN A 102 12.33 42.72 29.16
C ASN A 102 11.92 41.39 28.49
N CYS A 103 12.14 41.28 27.17
CA CYS A 103 11.67 40.16 26.35
C CYS A 103 12.56 38.91 26.33
N LEU A 104 13.74 38.93 26.98
CA LEU A 104 14.73 37.85 26.92
C LEU A 104 14.85 37.18 28.29
N THR A 105 15.11 35.87 28.31
CA THR A 105 15.47 35.08 29.51
C THR A 105 16.95 34.78 29.53
N GLU A 106 17.44 34.12 28.49
CA GLU A 106 18.83 33.68 28.38
C GLU A 106 19.50 34.36 27.19
N ILE A 107 20.67 34.96 27.43
CA ILE A 107 21.42 35.74 26.44
C ILE A 107 22.79 35.08 26.23
N PHE A 108 23.08 34.68 24.99
CA PHE A 108 24.32 33.99 24.60
C PHE A 108 24.84 34.54 23.26
N PHE A 109 24.95 35.87 23.20
CA PHE A 109 25.36 36.62 22.01
C PHE A 109 26.80 36.32 21.59
N GLU A 110 27.71 36.14 22.54
CA GLU A 110 29.12 35.87 22.22
C GLU A 110 29.26 34.52 21.53
N GLU A 111 28.58 33.49 22.07
CA GLU A 111 28.54 32.15 21.50
C GLU A 111 27.92 32.16 20.09
N ALA A 112 26.87 32.97 19.89
CA ALA A 112 26.22 33.15 18.60
C ALA A 112 27.15 33.81 17.56
N ILE A 113 27.81 34.92 17.93
CA ILE A 113 28.77 35.63 17.06
C ILE A 113 29.94 34.72 16.71
N GLN A 114 30.45 33.95 17.66
CA GLN A 114 31.52 32.99 17.42
C GLN A 114 31.09 31.88 16.45
N ARG A 115 29.85 31.35 16.58
CA ARG A 115 29.31 30.40 15.61
C ARG A 115 29.19 31.01 14.22
N ALA A 116 28.67 32.23 14.12
CA ALA A 116 28.53 32.93 12.85
C ALA A 116 29.88 33.14 12.15
N ARG A 117 30.91 33.51 12.91
CA ARG A 117 32.29 33.58 12.42
C ARG A 117 32.81 32.24 11.90
N THR A 118 32.54 31.15 12.61
CA THR A 118 32.91 29.79 12.16
C THR A 118 32.20 29.42 10.85
N LEU A 119 30.93 29.80 10.67
CA LEU A 119 30.19 29.58 9.43
C LEU A 119 30.80 30.37 8.27
N ASP A 120 31.14 31.65 8.47
CA ASP A 120 31.83 32.48 7.49
C ASP A 120 33.21 31.90 7.12
N GLN A 121 33.98 31.43 8.10
CA GLN A 121 35.28 30.78 7.88
C GLN A 121 35.14 29.48 7.08
N ALA A 122 34.19 28.62 7.43
CA ALA A 122 33.94 27.37 6.71
C ALA A 122 33.54 27.64 5.25
N ARG A 123 32.65 28.61 5.02
CA ARG A 123 32.26 29.04 3.67
C ARG A 123 33.44 29.59 2.86
N ASN A 124 34.34 30.34 3.50
CA ASN A 124 35.53 30.87 2.82
C ASN A 124 36.56 29.78 2.50
N ALA A 125 36.71 28.78 3.38
CA ALA A 125 37.58 27.64 3.16
C ALA A 125 37.05 26.68 2.09
N HIS A 126 35.72 26.55 1.99
CA HIS A 126 35.02 25.64 1.08
C HIS A 126 33.95 26.37 0.25
N PRO A 127 34.34 27.24 -0.70
CA PRO A 127 33.40 28.09 -1.44
C PRO A 127 32.44 27.32 -2.37
N GLU A 128 32.80 26.08 -2.74
CA GLU A 128 32.02 25.21 -3.63
C GLU A 128 30.99 24.35 -2.87
N GLU A 129 31.06 24.28 -1.54
CA GLU A 129 30.11 23.49 -0.75
C GLU A 129 28.74 24.20 -0.66
N PRO A 130 27.63 23.47 -0.85
CA PRO A 130 26.30 24.07 -0.77
C PRO A 130 26.03 24.57 0.65
N LEU A 131 25.56 25.81 0.75
CA LEU A 131 25.17 26.39 2.03
C LEU A 131 23.87 25.77 2.53
N GLY A 132 23.80 25.54 3.85
CA GLY A 132 22.57 25.12 4.51
C GLY A 132 21.41 26.10 4.26
N PRO A 133 20.15 25.63 4.26
CA PRO A 133 18.98 26.48 4.00
C PRO A 133 18.86 27.69 4.95
N LEU A 134 19.37 27.59 6.18
CA LEU A 134 19.33 28.63 7.21
C LEU A 134 20.72 29.21 7.52
N HIS A 135 21.70 29.02 6.61
CA HIS A 135 23.09 29.38 6.86
C HIS A 135 23.25 30.84 7.32
N GLY A 136 23.71 31.01 8.57
CA GLY A 136 24.00 32.29 9.19
C GLY A 136 22.77 33.07 9.69
N LEU A 137 21.55 32.53 9.58
CA LEU A 137 20.34 33.22 10.01
C LEU A 137 20.22 33.22 11.55
N PRO A 138 20.12 34.38 12.22
CA PRO A 138 19.84 34.44 13.65
C PRO A 138 18.39 34.07 13.97
N ILE A 139 18.19 33.13 14.89
CA ILE A 139 16.85 32.64 15.28
C ILE A 139 16.69 32.67 16.80
N SER A 140 15.61 33.27 17.27
CA SER A 140 15.21 33.31 18.69
C SER A 140 14.35 32.09 19.06
N LEU A 141 14.42 31.67 20.33
CA LEU A 141 13.68 30.53 20.84
C LEU A 141 12.90 30.90 22.11
N LYS A 142 11.69 30.37 22.25
CA LYS A 142 10.99 30.33 23.53
C LYS A 142 11.85 29.63 24.59
N ASP A 143 11.83 30.11 25.83
CA ASP A 143 12.51 29.49 27.00
C ASP A 143 11.93 28.12 27.45
N THR A 144 11.50 27.29 26.50
CA THR A 144 11.15 25.87 26.66
C THR A 144 12.18 24.97 25.95
N TYR A 145 12.89 25.49 24.95
CA TYR A 145 13.84 24.69 24.16
C TYR A 145 15.18 24.51 24.89
N HIS A 146 15.72 23.30 24.84
CA HIS A 146 17.04 22.97 25.34
C HIS A 146 18.12 23.39 24.32
N VAL A 147 19.15 24.06 24.83
CA VAL A 147 20.34 24.53 24.09
C VAL A 147 21.54 24.28 25.01
N PRO A 148 22.58 23.55 24.57
CA PRO A 148 23.73 23.21 25.41
C PRO A 148 24.37 24.43 26.06
N GLY A 149 24.64 24.34 27.37
CA GLY A 149 25.24 25.41 28.16
C GLY A 149 24.27 26.52 28.59
N VAL A 150 22.99 26.43 28.20
CA VAL A 150 21.96 27.44 28.50
C VAL A 150 20.80 26.81 29.26
N ASP A 151 20.31 27.49 30.30
CA ASP A 151 19.14 27.07 31.08
C ASP A 151 17.88 27.01 30.21
N ALA A 152 16.95 26.11 30.51
CA ALA A 152 15.57 26.21 30.05
C ALA A 152 14.69 26.34 31.30
N THR A 153 14.42 27.57 31.73
CA THR A 153 13.87 27.80 33.08
C THR A 153 12.36 27.72 33.13
N ILE A 154 11.69 27.91 31.97
CA ILE A 154 10.24 28.09 31.83
C ILE A 154 9.65 29.12 32.80
N GLY A 155 10.44 30.10 33.24
CA GLY A 155 10.05 31.12 34.21
C GLY A 155 9.91 30.64 35.65
N LEU A 156 10.37 29.42 35.99
CA LEU A 156 10.30 28.85 37.34
C LEU A 156 11.68 28.83 38.02
N GLY A 157 11.70 29.16 39.32
CA GLY A 157 12.95 29.23 40.08
C GLY A 157 13.66 27.87 40.19
N CYS A 158 12.90 26.78 40.22
CA CYS A 158 13.43 25.43 40.43
C CYS A 158 14.30 24.92 39.28
N PHE A 159 14.24 25.56 38.10
CA PHE A 159 15.05 25.21 36.92
C PHE A 159 16.16 26.22 36.63
N ALA A 160 16.33 27.26 37.45
CA ALA A 160 17.41 28.22 37.29
C ALA A 160 18.78 27.58 37.58
N PHE A 161 19.80 27.97 36.80
CA PHE A 161 21.18 27.47 36.90
C PHE A 161 21.29 25.95 36.69
N GLN A 162 20.50 25.42 35.75
CA GLN A 162 20.52 24.03 35.30
C GLN A 162 20.71 24.02 33.78
N PRO A 163 21.93 24.31 33.29
CA PRO A 163 22.16 24.45 31.87
C PRO A 163 21.92 23.11 31.17
N SER A 164 21.32 23.19 29.98
CA SER A 164 21.03 22.00 29.18
C SER A 164 22.33 21.37 28.69
N THR A 165 22.35 20.05 28.49
CA THR A 165 23.51 19.32 27.95
C THR A 165 23.36 18.98 26.47
N SER A 166 22.14 18.97 25.94
CA SER A 166 21.81 18.66 24.55
C SER A 166 20.82 19.68 23.98
N TYR A 167 20.66 19.68 22.66
CA TYR A 167 19.60 20.40 21.99
C TYR A 167 18.26 19.67 22.11
N SER A 168 17.15 20.42 22.12
CA SER A 168 15.85 19.84 21.71
C SER A 168 15.88 19.56 20.19
N PRO A 169 15.14 18.56 19.68
CA PRO A 169 15.10 18.20 18.25
C PRO A 169 14.92 19.37 17.29
N LEU A 170 13.99 20.30 17.57
CA LEU A 170 13.81 21.48 16.72
C LEU A 170 15.07 22.36 16.68
N ALA A 171 15.67 22.62 17.84
CA ALA A 171 16.88 23.43 17.93
C ALA A 171 18.08 22.75 17.23
N GLU A 172 18.17 21.41 17.32
CA GLU A 172 19.18 20.62 16.63
C GLU A 172 19.04 20.74 15.11
N ILE A 173 17.83 20.60 14.58
CA ILE A 173 17.55 20.78 13.15
C ILE A 173 17.89 22.20 12.69
N LEU A 174 17.50 23.23 13.44
CA LEU A 174 17.83 24.61 13.09
C LEU A 174 19.34 24.82 12.99
N VAL A 175 20.09 24.33 13.97
CA VAL A 175 21.56 24.43 14.00
C VAL A 175 22.20 23.63 12.87
N SER A 176 21.72 22.41 12.57
CA SER A 176 22.26 21.57 11.50
C SER A 176 22.04 22.17 10.11
N LEU A 177 20.95 22.92 9.92
CA LEU A 177 20.65 23.67 8.69
C LEU A 177 21.43 24.99 8.58
N GLY A 178 22.29 25.29 9.56
CA GLY A 178 23.19 26.44 9.55
C GLY A 178 22.68 27.67 10.30
N ALA A 179 21.58 27.58 11.06
CA ALA A 179 21.09 28.70 11.85
C ALA A 179 22.04 29.05 13.02
N VAL A 180 21.91 30.29 13.49
CA VAL A 180 22.62 30.84 14.64
C VAL A 180 21.60 31.17 15.74
N LEU A 181 21.54 30.33 16.77
CA LEU A 181 20.73 30.59 17.96
C LEU A 181 21.46 31.60 18.85
N TYR A 182 20.78 32.62 19.37
CA TYR A 182 21.46 33.72 20.09
C TYR A 182 20.78 34.19 21.39
N CYS A 183 19.50 33.88 21.58
CA CYS A 183 18.79 34.16 22.83
C CYS A 183 17.60 33.22 23.05
N LYS A 184 17.14 33.15 24.30
CA LYS A 184 15.81 32.64 24.66
C LYS A 184 14.90 33.77 25.13
N THR A 185 13.61 33.66 24.86
CA THR A 185 12.62 34.72 25.11
C THR A 185 11.69 34.42 26.28
N ASN A 186 11.25 35.49 26.95
CA ASN A 186 10.46 35.47 28.17
C ASN A 186 9.04 34.91 28.00
N ILE A 187 8.49 34.42 29.12
CA ILE A 187 7.32 33.54 29.20
C ILE A 187 6.59 33.81 30.53
N PRO A 188 5.28 33.58 30.66
CA PRO A 188 4.61 33.60 31.97
C PRO A 188 4.96 32.42 32.86
N GLN A 189 4.86 32.62 34.18
CA GLN A 189 4.87 31.51 35.14
C GLN A 189 3.84 30.45 34.74
N THR A 190 4.20 29.17 34.80
CA THR A 190 3.38 27.99 34.44
C THR A 190 3.11 27.76 32.95
N LEU A 191 3.45 28.69 32.05
CA LEU A 191 3.05 28.66 30.62
C LEU A 191 1.54 28.78 30.34
N MET A 192 0.68 28.75 31.37
CA MET A 192 -0.77 28.55 31.22
C MET A 192 -1.59 29.84 31.22
N THR A 193 -0.98 31.01 31.03
CA THR A 193 -1.72 32.29 30.96
C THR A 193 -1.36 33.08 29.72
N ALA A 194 -2.32 33.89 29.24
CA ALA A 194 -2.21 34.75 28.06
C ALA A 194 -1.59 36.12 28.39
N ASP A 195 -0.60 36.12 29.28
CA ASP A 195 0.24 37.25 29.67
C ASP A 195 1.71 36.78 29.70
N SER A 196 2.68 37.64 29.98
CA SER A 196 4.11 37.25 30.06
C SER A 196 4.83 37.89 31.23
N GLU A 197 4.59 37.34 32.42
CA GLU A 197 5.26 37.70 33.66
C GLU A 197 5.66 36.44 34.44
N ASN A 198 6.83 36.45 35.07
CA ASN A 198 7.22 35.42 36.03
C ASN A 198 8.09 36.02 37.13
N ASN A 199 8.27 35.30 38.23
CA ASN A 199 9.03 35.80 39.37
C ASN A 199 10.54 35.87 39.10
N LEU A 200 11.04 35.11 38.13
CA LEU A 200 12.47 34.96 37.85
C LEU A 200 13.02 36.16 37.06
N PHE A 201 12.39 36.48 35.93
CA PHE A 201 12.78 37.53 34.99
C PHE A 201 11.86 38.76 35.05
N GLY A 202 10.65 38.64 35.59
CA GLY A 202 9.68 39.72 35.64
C GLY A 202 8.81 39.82 34.39
N ARG A 203 8.13 40.96 34.25
CA ARG A 203 7.13 41.22 33.21
C ARG A 203 7.76 41.64 31.89
N THR A 204 7.21 41.13 30.81
CA THR A 204 7.47 41.59 29.43
C THR A 204 6.49 42.70 29.07
N ILE A 205 6.99 43.81 28.51
CA ILE A 205 6.20 44.99 28.16
C ILE A 205 5.85 44.96 26.67
N ASN A 206 4.62 45.31 26.33
CA ASN A 206 4.20 45.48 24.94
C ASN A 206 4.82 46.76 24.34
N PRO A 207 5.51 46.68 23.19
CA PRO A 207 6.22 47.83 22.62
C PRO A 207 5.27 48.88 22.01
N HIS A 208 4.04 48.51 21.67
CA HIS A 208 3.07 49.44 21.07
C HIS A 208 2.34 50.26 22.11
N ASN A 209 2.10 49.70 23.30
CA ASN A 209 1.48 50.38 24.42
C ASN A 209 1.84 49.67 25.74
N ARG A 210 2.59 50.36 26.61
CA ARG A 210 3.11 49.81 27.87
C ARG A 210 2.06 49.40 28.92
N TYR A 211 0.80 49.78 28.76
CA TYR A 211 -0.28 49.39 29.66
C TYR A 211 -0.95 48.07 29.24
N LEU A 212 -0.71 47.63 28.01
CA LEU A 212 -1.28 46.42 27.44
C LEU A 212 -0.31 45.25 27.60
N THR A 213 -0.86 44.04 27.72
CA THR A 213 -0.06 42.83 27.75
C THR A 213 0.66 42.59 26.43
N ALA A 214 1.87 42.02 26.50
CA ALA A 214 2.56 41.45 25.34
C ALA A 214 1.92 40.13 24.85
N GLY A 215 0.90 39.62 25.54
CA GLY A 215 0.31 38.31 25.30
C GLY A 215 1.20 37.17 25.82
N GLY A 216 0.76 35.94 25.65
CA GLY A 216 1.49 34.77 26.15
C GLY A 216 0.94 33.44 25.65
N SER A 217 1.65 32.34 25.87
CA SER A 217 2.87 32.23 26.70
C SER A 217 4.19 32.43 25.95
N THR A 218 4.18 32.59 24.62
CA THR A 218 5.40 32.95 23.86
C THR A 218 5.55 34.48 23.77
N GLY A 219 5.39 35.19 24.88
CA GLY A 219 5.25 36.65 24.82
C GLY A 219 6.55 37.44 24.79
N GLY A 220 7.71 36.82 24.97
CA GLY A 220 9.00 37.47 24.69
C GLY A 220 9.31 37.57 23.19
N GLU A 221 8.95 36.55 22.39
CA GLU A 221 9.12 36.59 20.93
C GLU A 221 8.35 37.77 20.30
N GLY A 222 7.15 38.06 20.82
CA GLY A 222 6.28 39.13 20.33
C GLY A 222 6.98 40.49 20.22
N PRO A 223 7.36 41.11 21.35
CA PRO A 223 8.10 42.37 21.36
C PRO A 223 9.46 42.30 20.69
N LEU A 224 10.17 41.17 20.79
CA LEU A 224 11.48 41.01 20.17
C LEU A 224 11.39 41.15 18.64
N ILE A 225 10.44 40.45 18.02
CA ILE A 225 10.21 40.50 16.58
C ILE A 225 9.61 41.86 16.17
N ALA A 226 8.64 42.38 16.94
CA ALA A 226 8.02 43.67 16.65
C ALA A 226 9.02 44.84 16.64
N LEU A 227 10.08 44.76 17.46
CA LEU A 227 11.16 45.74 17.49
C LEU A 227 12.30 45.46 16.50
N GLY A 228 12.20 44.40 15.70
CA GLY A 228 13.23 43.98 14.74
C GLY A 228 14.47 43.34 15.38
N GLY A 229 14.40 42.99 16.66
CA GLY A 229 15.46 42.24 17.35
C GLY A 229 15.54 40.78 16.90
N SER A 230 14.50 40.27 16.24
CA SER A 230 14.47 38.98 15.54
C SER A 230 13.57 39.10 14.30
N VAL A 231 13.83 38.29 13.27
CA VAL A 231 12.93 38.16 12.09
C VAL A 231 12.20 36.82 12.05
N LEU A 232 12.69 35.84 12.81
CA LEU A 232 12.12 34.50 12.92
C LEU A 232 12.45 33.93 14.29
N GLY A 233 11.43 33.45 15.00
CA GLY A 233 11.57 32.73 16.25
C GLY A 233 10.61 31.56 16.35
N PHE A 234 10.85 30.67 17.31
CA PHE A 234 10.01 29.49 17.53
C PHE A 234 9.43 29.46 18.93
N GLY A 235 8.15 29.10 19.01
CA GLY A 235 7.45 28.88 20.26
C GLY A 235 6.48 27.72 20.21
N THR A 236 5.61 27.67 21.20
CA THR A 236 4.64 26.59 21.38
C THR A 236 3.23 27.12 21.59
N ASP A 237 2.23 26.35 21.20
CA ASP A 237 0.81 26.71 21.26
C ASP A 237 -0.05 25.48 21.61
N ILE A 238 -0.68 25.54 22.79
CA ILE A 238 -1.68 24.58 23.27
C ILE A 238 -3.09 25.19 23.38
N ALA A 239 -3.18 26.52 23.48
CA ALA A 239 -4.44 27.25 23.59
C ALA A 239 -4.43 28.61 22.86
N GLY A 240 -3.35 28.96 22.16
CA GLY A 240 -3.15 30.28 21.55
C GLY A 240 -1.78 30.90 21.76
N SER A 241 -0.84 30.19 22.39
CA SER A 241 0.42 30.79 22.85
C SER A 241 1.42 31.23 21.76
N LEU A 242 1.19 30.93 20.48
CA LEU A 242 1.87 31.58 19.35
C LEU A 242 1.05 32.76 18.81
N ARG A 243 -0.27 32.59 18.79
CA ARG A 243 -1.24 33.48 18.12
C ARG A 243 -1.60 34.72 18.94
N ILE A 244 -1.79 34.57 20.24
CA ILE A 244 -2.08 35.66 21.18
C ILE A 244 -0.94 36.68 21.22
N PRO A 245 0.34 36.29 21.46
CA PRO A 245 1.43 37.27 21.41
C PRO A 245 1.63 37.85 20.01
N ALA A 246 1.36 37.09 18.93
CA ALA A 246 1.39 37.65 17.58
C ALA A 246 0.36 38.76 17.37
N LEU A 247 -0.88 38.55 17.82
CA LEU A 247 -1.94 39.57 17.84
C LEU A 247 -1.51 40.79 18.65
N CYS A 248 -1.03 40.61 19.88
CA CYS A 248 -0.73 41.72 20.78
C CYS A 248 0.40 42.62 20.27
N ASN A 249 1.35 42.06 19.50
CA ASN A 249 2.55 42.76 19.07
C ASN A 249 2.57 43.08 17.56
N GLY A 250 1.53 42.71 16.82
CA GLY A 250 1.39 43.05 15.40
C GLY A 250 2.35 42.28 14.49
N ILE A 251 2.60 41.01 14.79
CA ILE A 251 3.48 40.13 14.01
C ILE A 251 2.73 38.89 13.54
N TYR A 252 3.41 38.01 12.79
CA TYR A 252 2.83 36.76 12.31
C TYR A 252 3.13 35.62 13.29
N GLY A 253 2.13 34.80 13.58
CA GLY A 253 2.27 33.62 14.42
C GLY A 253 1.50 32.46 13.81
N PHE A 254 2.22 31.42 13.39
CA PHE A 254 1.63 30.24 12.77
C PHE A 254 1.64 29.05 13.74
N LYS A 255 0.48 28.47 13.97
CA LYS A 255 0.29 27.19 14.67
C LYS A 255 0.03 26.08 13.63
N PRO A 256 1.01 25.23 13.32
CA PRO A 256 0.81 24.03 12.52
C PRO A 256 -0.15 23.03 13.20
N SER A 257 -0.65 22.04 12.45
CA SER A 257 -1.21 20.84 13.08
C SER A 257 -0.13 20.13 13.90
N SER A 258 -0.54 19.47 14.98
CA SER A 258 0.35 18.72 15.85
C SER A 258 1.08 17.63 15.05
N GLY A 259 2.34 17.38 15.41
CA GLY A 259 3.21 16.44 14.70
C GLY A 259 3.80 16.95 13.38
N MET A 260 3.45 18.14 12.87
CA MET A 260 4.14 18.70 11.69
C MET A 260 5.54 19.26 12.02
N MET A 261 5.73 19.73 13.25
CA MET A 261 6.98 20.35 13.70
C MET A 261 7.50 19.62 14.93
N PRO A 262 8.83 19.46 15.08
CA PRO A 262 9.40 18.83 16.26
C PRO A 262 8.99 19.57 17.53
N PHE A 263 8.49 18.81 18.50
CA PHE A 263 8.00 19.30 19.78
C PHE A 263 8.69 18.62 20.96
N SER A 264 9.16 17.37 20.81
CA SER A 264 9.67 16.59 21.94
C SER A 264 10.94 17.19 22.55
N GLY A 265 11.30 16.72 23.75
CA GLY A 265 12.52 17.13 24.43
C GLY A 265 12.55 18.62 24.84
N GLN A 266 11.41 19.26 25.02
CA GLN A 266 11.29 20.59 25.62
C GLN A 266 11.15 20.50 27.14
N ARG A 267 11.54 21.56 27.86
CA ARG A 267 11.21 21.72 29.28
C ARG A 267 9.74 22.09 29.41
N LEU A 268 8.99 21.31 30.19
CA LEU A 268 7.57 21.51 30.41
C LEU A 268 7.24 21.55 31.92
N PRO A 269 6.17 22.26 32.33
CA PRO A 269 5.66 22.30 33.70
C PRO A 269 4.84 21.05 34.07
N PHE A 270 5.04 19.94 33.35
CA PHE A 270 4.29 18.69 33.49
C PHE A 270 5.22 17.54 33.85
N ALA A 271 4.66 16.48 34.44
CA ALA A 271 5.41 15.28 34.77
C ALA A 271 5.97 14.63 33.49
N PRO A 272 7.16 13.99 33.52
CA PRO A 272 7.69 13.25 32.38
C PRO A 272 6.69 12.24 31.83
N GLY A 273 6.51 12.19 30.51
CA GLY A 273 5.55 11.31 29.84
C GLY A 273 4.15 11.89 29.68
N TRP A 274 3.96 13.18 30.02
CA TRP A 274 2.71 13.90 29.77
C TRP A 274 2.53 14.28 28.30
N GLU A 275 3.61 14.31 27.52
CA GLU A 275 3.58 14.64 26.11
C GLU A 275 2.60 13.72 25.35
N GLY A 276 1.52 14.30 24.83
CA GLY A 276 0.46 13.57 24.12
C GLY A 276 -0.79 13.25 24.94
N ILE A 277 -0.85 13.62 26.22
CA ILE A 277 -2.05 13.48 27.06
C ILE A 277 -2.95 14.73 26.92
N GLY A 278 -4.23 14.55 26.58
CA GLY A 278 -5.20 15.64 26.44
C GLY A 278 -5.07 16.38 25.10
N ILE A 279 -4.92 17.72 25.16
CA ILE A 279 -4.69 18.55 23.98
C ILE A 279 -3.20 18.54 23.66
N VAL A 280 -2.85 18.08 22.46
CA VAL A 280 -1.45 18.04 22.00
C VAL A 280 -1.00 19.46 21.66
N ALA A 281 0.08 19.90 22.29
CA ALA A 281 0.70 21.18 21.97
C ALA A 281 1.45 21.12 20.63
N SER A 282 1.50 22.24 19.91
CA SER A 282 2.20 22.36 18.63
C SER A 282 3.35 23.36 18.73
N ALA A 283 4.49 23.04 18.12
CA ALA A 283 5.59 23.98 17.90
C ALA A 283 5.38 24.73 16.57
N GLY A 284 5.72 26.01 16.52
CA GLY A 284 5.52 26.79 15.29
C GLY A 284 6.30 28.10 15.24
N PRO A 285 6.44 28.68 14.04
CA PRO A 285 7.20 29.90 13.83
C PRO A 285 6.38 31.17 14.15
N MET A 286 7.07 32.16 14.71
CA MET A 286 6.64 33.55 14.78
C MET A 286 7.62 34.38 13.95
N ALA A 287 7.13 35.32 13.14
CA ALA A 287 7.99 36.04 12.20
C ALA A 287 7.48 37.44 11.89
N SER A 288 8.35 38.24 11.27
CA SER A 288 8.03 39.58 10.76
C SER A 288 7.22 39.57 9.47
N SER A 289 7.12 38.41 8.77
CA SER A 289 6.35 38.27 7.54
C SER A 289 5.70 36.89 7.40
N VAL A 290 4.63 36.81 6.60
CA VAL A 290 3.95 35.53 6.32
C VAL A 290 4.86 34.56 5.54
N ARG A 291 5.69 35.09 4.61
CA ARG A 291 6.60 34.25 3.83
C ARG A 291 7.71 33.67 4.69
N ALA A 292 8.16 34.36 5.75
CA ALA A 292 9.11 33.82 6.71
C ALA A 292 8.52 32.64 7.51
N CYS A 293 7.25 32.71 7.92
CA CYS A 293 6.57 31.55 8.54
C CYS A 293 6.52 30.35 7.57
N SER A 294 6.16 30.59 6.30
CA SER A 294 6.10 29.54 5.28
C SER A 294 7.48 28.94 5.02
N PHE A 295 8.51 29.78 4.85
CA PHE A 295 9.90 29.37 4.64
C PHE A 295 10.41 28.50 5.80
N ALA A 296 10.12 28.87 7.04
CA ALA A 296 10.50 28.10 8.21
C ALA A 296 9.85 26.70 8.22
N LEU A 297 8.54 26.64 7.97
CA LEU A 297 7.79 25.38 7.93
C LEU A 297 8.31 24.45 6.83
N GLU A 298 8.44 24.97 5.60
CA GLU A 298 8.94 24.23 4.45
C GLU A 298 10.36 23.69 4.70
N THR A 299 11.24 24.54 5.22
CA THR A 299 12.65 24.20 5.48
C THR A 299 12.76 23.06 6.49
N ILE A 300 11.96 23.09 7.57
CA ILE A 300 12.01 22.07 8.62
C ILE A 300 11.37 20.76 8.18
N LEU A 301 10.26 20.81 7.45
CA LEU A 301 9.64 19.60 6.88
C LEU A 301 10.56 18.90 5.87
N LYS A 302 11.27 19.66 5.03
CA LYS A 302 12.26 19.12 4.09
C LYS A 302 13.51 18.56 4.76
N ALA A 303 13.80 18.96 6.00
CA ALA A 303 14.98 18.50 6.75
C ALA A 303 14.81 17.13 7.43
N GLY A 304 13.69 16.42 7.20
CA GLY A 304 13.46 15.09 7.78
C GLY A 304 13.12 15.13 9.26
N ALA A 305 12.26 16.08 9.69
CA ALA A 305 11.85 16.24 11.09
C ALA A 305 11.43 14.93 11.80
N SER A 306 10.79 14.00 11.07
CA SER A 306 10.39 12.68 11.59
C SER A 306 11.56 11.77 11.96
N ASP A 307 12.77 12.05 11.48
CA ASP A 307 13.95 11.22 11.72
C ASP A 307 14.65 11.61 13.03
N VAL A 308 14.37 12.81 13.55
CA VAL A 308 14.94 13.36 14.79
C VAL A 308 13.91 13.38 15.93
N ASP A 309 12.62 13.57 15.62
CA ASP A 309 11.55 13.59 16.62
C ASP A 309 10.49 12.51 16.35
N PRO A 310 10.31 11.51 17.24
CA PRO A 310 9.28 10.47 17.06
C PRO A 310 7.84 11.00 17.17
N MET A 311 7.62 12.22 17.69
CA MET A 311 6.32 12.87 17.67
C MET A 311 5.98 13.49 16.31
N CYS A 312 6.94 13.58 15.39
CA CYS A 312 6.72 14.13 14.05
C CYS A 312 6.12 13.10 13.10
N LEU A 313 5.07 13.51 12.39
CA LEU A 313 4.51 12.78 11.28
C LEU A 313 5.40 12.98 10.04
N ARG A 314 5.67 11.90 9.31
CA ARG A 314 6.40 11.96 8.04
C ARG A 314 5.49 12.49 6.93
N ILE A 315 5.36 13.82 6.85
CA ILE A 315 4.54 14.53 5.86
C ILE A 315 5.47 15.29 4.92
N PRO A 316 5.55 14.95 3.62
CA PRO A 316 6.38 15.70 2.68
C PRO A 316 5.73 17.04 2.32
N TRP A 317 6.56 18.02 1.94
CA TRP A 317 6.09 19.27 1.35
C TRP A 317 5.62 19.01 -0.09
N TYR A 318 4.30 18.98 -0.32
CA TYR A 318 3.74 18.70 -1.64
C TYR A 318 3.66 19.97 -2.50
N GLU A 319 4.10 19.88 -3.75
CA GLU A 319 3.70 20.77 -4.83
C GLU A 319 2.70 20.01 -5.71
N SER A 320 1.40 20.29 -5.58
CA SER A 320 0.32 19.52 -6.21
C SER A 320 -0.60 20.40 -7.07
N ALA A 321 -1.40 19.78 -7.92
CA ALA A 321 -2.43 20.48 -8.71
C ALA A 321 -3.48 21.19 -7.83
N GLU A 322 -3.70 20.73 -6.59
CA GLU A 322 -4.55 21.42 -5.61
C GLU A 322 -3.95 22.76 -5.17
N LEU A 323 -2.61 22.88 -5.06
CA LEU A 323 -1.98 24.18 -4.82
C LEU A 323 -2.23 25.16 -5.97
N GLU A 324 -2.20 24.70 -7.22
CA GLU A 324 -2.54 25.53 -8.38
C GLU A 324 -4.01 25.98 -8.38
N ARG A 325 -4.94 25.13 -7.91
CA ARG A 325 -6.32 25.56 -7.63
C ARG A 325 -6.37 26.64 -6.56
N LEU A 326 -5.67 26.44 -5.44
CA LEU A 326 -5.66 27.39 -4.32
C LEU A 326 -4.98 28.72 -4.67
N ARG A 327 -4.10 28.76 -5.69
CA ARG A 327 -3.53 30.01 -6.24
C ARG A 327 -4.56 30.88 -6.96
N ASN A 328 -5.69 30.32 -7.41
CA ASN A 328 -6.75 31.10 -8.06
C ASN A 328 -7.77 31.58 -7.00
N PRO A 329 -7.86 32.90 -6.74
CA PRO A 329 -8.77 33.42 -5.72
C PRO A 329 -10.24 33.10 -5.98
N ARG A 330 -10.64 32.97 -7.26
CA ARG A 330 -12.03 32.70 -7.65
C ARG A 330 -12.50 31.29 -7.31
N SER A 331 -11.58 30.37 -7.03
CA SER A 331 -11.91 29.02 -6.57
C SER A 331 -12.01 28.90 -5.06
N LEU A 332 -11.66 29.95 -4.30
CA LEU A 332 -11.66 29.91 -2.84
C LEU A 332 -13.03 30.30 -2.27
N ARG A 333 -13.49 29.51 -1.30
CA ARG A 333 -14.67 29.77 -0.48
C ARG A 333 -14.26 29.85 0.99
N ILE A 334 -14.25 31.07 1.52
CA ILE A 334 -13.77 31.36 2.88
C ILE A 334 -14.95 31.71 3.79
N GLY A 335 -15.09 31.00 4.90
CA GLY A 335 -16.09 31.34 5.91
C GLY A 335 -15.63 32.52 6.77
N VAL A 336 -16.55 33.39 7.15
CA VAL A 336 -16.31 34.62 7.90
C VAL A 336 -17.06 34.52 9.22
N VAL A 337 -16.31 34.43 10.31
CA VAL A 337 -16.85 34.36 11.66
C VAL A 337 -16.71 35.74 12.29
N GLY A 338 -17.83 36.39 12.60
CA GLY A 338 -17.82 37.71 13.23
C GLY A 338 -17.38 37.65 14.69
N ASP A 339 -17.93 36.70 15.43
CA ASP A 339 -17.65 36.41 16.84
C ASP A 339 -17.74 34.90 17.09
N ASP A 340 -17.24 34.44 18.24
CA ASP A 340 -17.26 33.03 18.65
C ASP A 340 -18.58 32.61 19.32
N GLY A 341 -19.61 33.47 19.33
CA GLY A 341 -20.88 33.23 20.01
C GLY A 341 -20.80 33.20 21.54
N LEU A 342 -19.66 33.57 22.14
CA LEU A 342 -19.46 33.68 23.59
C LEU A 342 -19.02 35.08 24.02
N PHE A 343 -18.23 35.76 23.19
CA PHE A 343 -17.70 37.09 23.47
C PHE A 343 -17.88 38.04 22.30
N THR A 344 -18.45 39.20 22.57
CA THR A 344 -18.73 40.27 21.62
C THR A 344 -17.44 40.97 21.21
N THR A 345 -17.20 41.09 19.90
CA THR A 345 -16.01 41.76 19.36
C THR A 345 -16.07 43.29 19.48
N THR A 346 -14.99 43.88 19.98
CA THR A 346 -14.78 45.34 20.06
C THR A 346 -14.77 46.01 18.67
N PRO A 347 -15.06 47.33 18.58
CA PRO A 347 -15.05 48.09 17.32
C PRO A 347 -13.80 47.87 16.43
N PRO A 348 -12.56 47.94 16.93
CA PRO A 348 -11.37 47.77 16.09
C PRO A 348 -11.27 46.36 15.48
N VAL A 349 -11.71 45.34 16.21
CA VAL A 349 -11.73 43.94 15.73
C VAL A 349 -12.78 43.76 14.63
N ARG A 350 -13.99 44.35 14.80
CA ARG A 350 -15.02 44.32 13.75
C ARG A 350 -14.58 45.05 12.50
N ARG A 351 -13.87 46.18 12.63
CA ARG A 351 -13.29 46.89 11.49
C ARG A 351 -12.27 46.01 10.78
N ALA A 352 -11.35 45.38 11.50
CA ALA A 352 -10.36 44.47 10.94
C ALA A 352 -11.01 43.34 10.12
N MET A 353 -12.03 42.69 10.68
CA MET A 353 -12.78 41.63 10.00
C MET A 353 -13.51 42.12 8.76
N LYS A 354 -14.17 43.29 8.83
CA LYS A 354 -14.90 43.87 7.71
C LYS A 354 -13.97 44.24 6.55
N GLU A 355 -12.87 44.93 6.85
CA GLU A 355 -11.88 45.31 5.84
C GLU A 355 -11.23 44.07 5.19
N ALA A 356 -10.95 43.03 5.97
CA ALA A 356 -10.41 41.77 5.44
C ALA A 356 -11.42 41.07 4.51
N GLU A 357 -12.70 40.99 4.91
CA GLU A 357 -13.76 40.43 4.07
C GLU A 357 -13.93 41.21 2.77
N GLU A 358 -13.95 42.55 2.83
CA GLU A 358 -14.06 43.42 1.65
C GLU A 358 -12.88 43.20 0.68
N LYS A 359 -11.65 43.15 1.20
CA LYS A 359 -10.45 42.86 0.39
C LYS A 359 -10.49 41.47 -0.25
N LEU A 360 -10.97 40.45 0.46
CA LEU A 360 -11.15 39.10 -0.10
C LEU A 360 -12.19 39.09 -1.23
N LYS A 361 -13.34 39.74 -1.03
CA LYS A 361 -14.39 39.87 -2.07
C LYS A 361 -13.86 40.60 -3.30
N LEU A 362 -13.12 41.70 -3.11
CA LEU A 362 -12.48 42.45 -4.21
C LEU A 362 -11.46 41.60 -4.96
N GLY A 363 -10.73 40.72 -4.26
CA GLY A 363 -9.83 39.73 -4.85
C GLY A 363 -10.53 38.60 -5.61
N GLY A 364 -11.86 38.51 -5.55
CA GLY A 364 -12.67 37.49 -6.22
C GLY A 364 -12.93 36.24 -5.37
N VAL A 365 -12.58 36.24 -4.08
CA VAL A 365 -12.86 35.14 -3.15
C VAL A 365 -14.34 35.14 -2.76
N THR A 366 -14.94 33.95 -2.72
CA THR A 366 -16.31 33.80 -2.21
C THR A 366 -16.29 33.79 -0.69
N THR A 367 -16.96 34.73 -0.03
CA THR A 367 -17.08 34.73 1.43
C THR A 367 -18.44 34.24 1.90
N VAL A 368 -18.49 33.58 3.06
CA VAL A 368 -19.70 32.97 3.62
C VAL A 368 -19.80 33.32 5.10
N PRO A 369 -20.89 33.95 5.59
CA PRO A 369 -21.04 34.19 7.02
C PRO A 369 -21.21 32.87 7.77
N ILE A 370 -20.45 32.68 8.86
CA ILE A 370 -20.40 31.45 9.65
C ILE A 370 -20.67 31.74 11.13
N LYS A 371 -21.39 30.82 11.77
CA LYS A 371 -21.45 30.69 13.24
C LYS A 371 -20.79 29.40 13.66
N LEU A 372 -19.90 29.46 14.66
CA LEU A 372 -19.16 28.31 15.15
C LEU A 372 -20.06 27.41 16.01
N PRO A 373 -20.14 26.08 15.75
CA PRO A 373 -20.93 25.17 16.56
C PRO A 373 -20.23 24.84 17.89
N LEU A 374 -21.02 24.55 18.93
CA LEU A 374 -20.59 23.96 20.21
C LEU A 374 -19.45 24.71 20.95
N MET A 375 -19.34 26.03 20.81
CA MET A 375 -18.23 26.80 21.41
C MET A 375 -18.19 26.72 22.94
N LEU A 376 -19.34 26.85 23.62
CA LEU A 376 -19.41 26.76 25.09
C LEU A 376 -18.98 25.38 25.61
N GLU A 377 -19.47 24.32 24.95
CA GLU A 377 -19.12 22.94 25.29
C GLU A 377 -17.64 22.65 25.03
N SER A 378 -17.13 23.11 23.89
CA SER A 378 -15.71 23.01 23.53
C SER A 378 -14.82 23.66 24.58
N LEU A 379 -15.18 24.85 25.06
CA LEU A 379 -14.42 25.56 26.10
C LEU A 379 -14.41 24.78 27.43
N GLY A 380 -15.54 24.15 27.80
CA GLY A 380 -15.61 23.26 28.96
C GLY A 380 -14.69 22.04 28.82
N VAL A 381 -14.72 21.36 27.67
CA VAL A 381 -13.83 20.22 27.40
C VAL A 381 -12.36 20.63 27.40
N ILE A 382 -12.02 21.80 26.84
CA ILE A 382 -10.66 22.34 26.85
C ILE A 382 -10.17 22.54 28.28
N GLY A 383 -10.96 23.20 29.13
CA GLY A 383 -10.58 23.44 30.53
C GLY A 383 -10.28 22.14 31.28
N GLU A 384 -11.13 21.13 31.12
CA GLU A 384 -10.95 19.82 31.75
C GLU A 384 -9.76 19.05 31.17
N MET A 385 -9.53 19.14 29.85
CA MET A 385 -8.40 18.48 29.17
C MET A 385 -7.04 19.09 29.55
N LEU A 386 -6.98 20.40 29.80
CA LEU A 386 -5.75 21.06 30.25
C LEU A 386 -5.42 20.76 31.73
N ALA A 387 -6.39 20.23 32.49
CA ALA A 387 -6.25 19.91 33.92
C ALA A 387 -6.28 18.39 34.21
N VAL A 388 -6.04 17.52 33.21
CA VAL A 388 -6.25 16.06 33.30
C VAL A 388 -5.51 15.40 34.47
N ASN A 389 -4.24 15.75 34.70
CA ASN A 389 -3.44 15.18 35.79
C ASN A 389 -3.52 16.00 37.09
N GLY A 390 -4.42 16.99 37.16
CA GLY A 390 -4.43 17.98 38.24
C GLY A 390 -3.19 18.87 38.19
N THR A 391 -2.92 19.56 39.31
CA THR A 391 -1.88 20.60 39.38
C THR A 391 -0.79 20.31 40.40
N GLU A 392 -0.82 19.13 41.02
CA GLU A 392 0.08 18.73 42.11
C GLU A 392 1.55 18.81 41.71
N TYR A 393 1.94 18.21 40.58
CA TYR A 393 3.33 18.24 40.09
C TYR A 393 3.84 19.68 39.84
N LEU A 394 3.01 20.52 39.21
CA LEU A 394 3.36 21.92 38.97
C LEU A 394 3.47 22.69 40.29
N MET A 395 2.57 22.46 41.23
CA MET A 395 2.61 23.08 42.54
C MET A 395 3.83 22.62 43.34
N ASP A 396 4.26 21.37 43.23
CA ASP A 396 5.50 20.88 43.86
C ASP A 396 6.73 21.60 43.30
N LEU A 397 6.81 21.80 41.99
CA LEU A 397 7.87 22.58 41.35
C LEU A 397 7.93 24.02 41.90
N ILE A 398 6.79 24.69 41.97
CA ILE A 398 6.65 26.06 42.50
C ILE A 398 7.04 26.10 43.98
N ASN A 399 6.48 25.20 44.79
CA ASN A 399 6.70 25.11 46.24
C ASN A 399 8.16 24.79 46.58
N SER A 400 8.89 24.07 45.72
CA SER A 400 10.30 23.72 45.95
C SER A 400 11.23 24.93 46.12
N THR A 401 10.84 26.10 45.59
CA THR A 401 11.58 27.37 45.76
C THR A 401 10.81 28.42 46.57
N GLY A 402 9.57 28.11 46.97
CA GLY A 402 8.67 29.00 47.70
C GLY A 402 8.24 30.23 46.89
N GLU A 403 8.17 30.12 45.56
CA GLU A 403 7.73 31.22 44.70
C GLU A 403 6.20 31.40 44.74
N PRO A 404 5.67 32.65 44.84
CA PRO A 404 4.23 32.89 44.81
C PRO A 404 3.67 32.75 43.39
N LEU A 405 2.37 32.53 43.27
CA LEU A 405 1.70 32.62 41.97
C LEU A 405 1.63 34.07 41.49
N ILE A 406 1.83 34.30 40.19
CA ILE A 406 1.61 35.61 39.59
C ILE A 406 0.10 35.92 39.46
N PRO A 407 -0.32 37.19 39.44
CA PRO A 407 -1.74 37.55 39.44
C PRO A 407 -2.56 36.96 38.28
N SER A 408 -1.97 36.90 37.08
CA SER A 408 -2.64 36.36 35.89
C SER A 408 -2.85 34.83 35.96
N VAL A 409 -2.02 34.10 36.70
CA VAL A 409 -2.19 32.66 36.94
C VAL A 409 -3.25 32.43 38.02
N GLU A 410 -3.22 33.21 39.10
CA GLU A 410 -4.25 33.14 40.16
C GLU A 410 -5.65 33.41 39.61
N LYS A 411 -5.79 34.44 38.77
CA LYS A 411 -7.07 34.86 38.19
C LYS A 411 -7.66 33.82 37.23
N LEU A 412 -6.82 33.10 36.50
CA LEU A 412 -7.29 32.10 35.53
C LEU A 412 -7.95 30.89 36.24
N GLY A 413 -7.53 30.58 37.46
CA GLY A 413 -8.14 29.52 38.27
C GLY A 413 -7.92 28.09 37.76
N LEU A 414 -7.19 27.89 36.67
CA LEU A 414 -6.90 26.57 36.09
C LEU A 414 -6.16 25.65 37.08
N LEU A 415 -5.40 26.24 38.01
CA LEU A 415 -4.66 25.51 39.04
C LEU A 415 -5.54 24.86 40.12
N ALA A 416 -6.84 25.16 40.15
CA ALA A 416 -7.80 24.56 41.09
C ALA A 416 -8.45 23.26 40.57
N GLY A 417 -8.09 22.80 39.36
CA GLY A 417 -8.65 21.58 38.77
C GLY A 417 -8.22 20.30 39.50
N SER A 418 -9.17 19.38 39.73
CA SER A 418 -8.88 18.07 40.31
C SER A 418 -8.35 17.10 39.25
N PRO A 419 -7.40 16.20 39.60
CA PRO A 419 -6.96 15.16 38.68
C PRO A 419 -8.14 14.29 38.22
N LYS A 420 -8.08 13.86 36.96
CA LYS A 420 -9.07 12.97 36.35
C LYS A 420 -8.62 11.53 36.43
N THR A 421 -9.57 10.64 36.69
CA THR A 421 -9.39 9.20 36.53
C THR A 421 -9.25 8.83 35.05
N MET A 422 -8.71 7.65 34.76
CA MET A 422 -8.60 7.16 33.39
C MET A 422 -9.96 7.07 32.67
N GLY A 423 -11.02 6.71 33.40
CA GLY A 423 -12.39 6.67 32.87
C GLY A 423 -12.92 8.06 32.49
N GLU A 424 -12.68 9.07 33.34
CA GLU A 424 -13.04 10.46 33.03
C GLU A 424 -12.24 11.01 31.85
N TYR A 425 -10.96 10.65 31.73
CA TYR A 425 -10.15 11.01 30.58
C TYR A 425 -10.67 10.39 29.27
N PHE A 426 -11.10 9.12 29.29
CA PHE A 426 -11.75 8.51 28.13
C PHE A 426 -13.06 9.21 27.76
N GLU A 427 -13.85 9.62 28.75
CA GLU A 427 -15.07 10.39 28.52
C GLU A 427 -14.77 11.78 27.91
N LEU A 428 -13.71 12.44 28.35
CA LEU A 428 -13.25 13.69 27.72
C LEU A 428 -12.83 13.47 26.26
N ASN A 429 -12.09 12.39 25.96
CA ASN A 429 -11.72 12.06 24.58
C ASN A 429 -12.95 11.76 23.71
N ARG A 430 -13.95 11.07 24.27
CA ARG A 430 -15.23 10.83 23.61
C ARG A 430 -15.91 12.15 23.23
N LYS A 431 -16.02 13.10 24.17
CA LYS A 431 -16.58 14.45 23.91
C LYS A 431 -15.78 15.24 22.88
N ARG A 432 -14.44 15.21 22.96
CA ARG A 432 -13.57 15.82 21.93
C ARG A 432 -13.85 15.24 20.55
N GLN A 433 -14.02 13.91 20.44
CA GLN A 433 -14.33 13.25 19.18
C GLN A 433 -15.71 13.64 18.64
N GLU A 434 -16.71 13.79 19.50
CA GLU A 434 -18.05 14.27 19.11
C GLU A 434 -18.00 15.69 18.55
N ILE A 435 -17.28 16.59 19.22
CA ILE A 435 -17.06 17.96 18.73
C ILE A 435 -16.32 17.93 17.39
N ALA A 436 -15.27 17.11 17.26
CA ALA A 436 -14.52 16.97 16.01
C ALA A 436 -15.38 16.49 14.84
N LEU A 437 -16.30 15.53 15.08
CA LEU A 437 -17.25 15.07 14.07
C LEU A 437 -18.21 16.20 13.62
N VAL A 438 -18.66 17.04 14.55
CA VAL A 438 -19.52 18.20 14.22
C VAL A 438 -18.75 19.19 13.36
N TYR A 439 -17.50 19.52 13.71
CA TYR A 439 -16.67 20.42 12.92
C TYR A 439 -16.32 19.84 11.54
N SER A 440 -16.05 18.55 11.45
CA SER A 440 -15.80 17.88 10.16
C SER A 440 -17.01 17.99 9.22
N LYS A 441 -18.24 17.79 9.73
CA LYS A 441 -19.46 17.98 8.93
C LYS A 441 -19.66 19.44 8.57
N PHE A 442 -19.43 20.34 9.52
CA PHE A 442 -19.53 21.78 9.32
C PHE A 442 -18.66 22.29 8.14
N TRP A 443 -17.42 21.81 8.01
CA TRP A 443 -16.55 22.15 6.87
C TRP A 443 -17.13 21.73 5.52
N VAL A 444 -17.64 20.49 5.46
CA VAL A 444 -18.18 19.88 4.23
C VAL A 444 -19.51 20.52 3.84
N GLU A 445 -20.44 20.66 4.78
CA GLU A 445 -21.78 21.23 4.54
C GLU A 445 -21.71 22.68 4.04
N ASN A 446 -20.73 23.45 4.52
CA ASN A 446 -20.53 24.84 4.09
C ASN A 446 -19.59 24.97 2.88
N ASN A 447 -18.96 23.87 2.45
CA ASN A 447 -17.97 23.79 1.37
C ASN A 447 -16.85 24.83 1.53
N LEU A 448 -16.20 24.85 2.69
CA LEU A 448 -15.21 25.87 3.05
C LEU A 448 -13.79 25.38 2.79
N ASP A 449 -12.96 26.20 2.15
CA ASP A 449 -11.51 25.97 2.04
C ASP A 449 -10.78 26.46 3.32
N ALA A 450 -11.26 27.55 3.91
CA ALA A 450 -10.70 28.15 5.12
C ALA A 450 -11.75 28.99 5.88
N LEU A 451 -11.42 29.39 7.11
CA LEU A 451 -12.16 30.35 7.92
C LEU A 451 -11.29 31.57 8.20
N ILE A 452 -11.85 32.77 8.08
CA ILE A 452 -11.32 33.97 8.72
C ILE A 452 -12.17 34.34 9.93
N MET A 453 -11.51 34.67 11.03
CA MET A 453 -12.15 35.05 12.29
C MET A 453 -11.23 35.94 13.12
N PRO A 454 -11.72 36.64 14.15
CA PRO A 454 -10.84 37.26 15.13
C PRO A 454 -9.96 36.23 15.86
N PRO A 455 -8.72 36.56 16.23
CA PRO A 455 -7.94 35.76 17.19
C PRO A 455 -8.38 35.98 18.65
N ALA A 456 -9.12 37.06 18.94
CA ALA A 456 -9.67 37.42 20.23
C ALA A 456 -10.83 38.43 20.02
N PRO A 457 -11.74 38.62 20.99
CA PRO A 457 -12.80 39.62 20.86
C PRO A 457 -12.27 41.07 20.98
N HIS A 458 -11.02 41.24 21.37
CA HIS A 458 -10.35 42.50 21.62
C HIS A 458 -8.94 42.52 21.01
N THR A 459 -8.29 43.68 21.00
CA THR A 459 -6.84 43.81 20.76
C THR A 459 -6.03 43.29 21.96
N ALA A 460 -4.76 43.68 22.12
CA ALA A 460 -4.10 43.55 23.42
C ALA A 460 -4.94 44.26 24.50
N VAL A 461 -5.07 43.64 25.68
CA VAL A 461 -5.82 44.15 26.84
C VAL A 461 -4.87 44.57 27.96
N PRO A 462 -5.35 45.27 28.99
CA PRO A 462 -4.54 45.58 30.16
C PRO A 462 -3.89 44.33 30.76
N GLU A 463 -2.77 44.56 31.42
CA GLU A 463 -2.03 43.53 32.14
C GLU A 463 -2.92 42.74 33.12
N ASN A 464 -2.76 41.41 33.16
CA ASN A 464 -3.53 40.50 34.02
C ASN A 464 -5.05 40.45 33.77
N THR A 465 -5.57 41.02 32.66
CA THR A 465 -7.01 41.03 32.37
C THR A 465 -7.45 40.12 31.23
N TRP A 466 -6.55 39.35 30.61
CA TRP A 466 -6.93 38.38 29.58
C TRP A 466 -7.82 37.27 30.16
N ALA A 467 -9.08 37.20 29.72
CA ALA A 467 -10.08 36.38 30.38
C ALA A 467 -10.26 34.98 29.77
N SER A 468 -10.25 34.86 28.44
CA SER A 468 -10.56 33.59 27.75
C SER A 468 -9.73 33.40 26.48
N PRO A 469 -9.20 32.19 26.22
CA PRO A 469 -8.56 31.84 24.95
C PRO A 469 -9.51 31.16 23.96
N SER A 470 -10.84 31.32 24.08
CA SER A 470 -11.85 30.57 23.29
C SER A 470 -11.63 30.64 21.77
N TYR A 471 -11.31 31.83 21.24
CA TYR A 471 -11.06 32.07 19.81
C TYR A 471 -9.85 31.32 19.25
N THR A 472 -8.90 30.92 20.11
CA THR A 472 -7.68 30.22 19.71
C THR A 472 -7.67 28.75 20.13
N ALA A 473 -8.12 28.44 21.34
CA ALA A 473 -7.97 27.13 21.96
C ALA A 473 -8.79 26.02 21.29
N ILE A 474 -9.94 26.36 20.69
CA ILE A 474 -10.73 25.38 19.93
C ILE A 474 -9.96 24.76 18.77
N TRP A 475 -9.07 25.54 18.14
CA TRP A 475 -8.25 25.06 17.04
C TRP A 475 -7.09 24.16 17.49
N ASN A 476 -6.77 24.14 18.79
CA ASN A 476 -5.89 23.14 19.39
C ASN A 476 -6.69 21.87 19.73
N LEU A 477 -7.89 22.01 20.30
CA LEU A 477 -8.78 20.88 20.60
C LEU A 477 -9.04 20.03 19.34
N LEU A 478 -9.27 20.70 18.21
CA LEU A 478 -9.55 20.08 16.91
C LEU A 478 -8.32 19.81 16.05
N ASP A 479 -7.15 20.28 16.49
CA ASP A 479 -5.88 20.20 15.77
C ASP A 479 -5.86 20.78 14.33
N TYR A 480 -6.56 21.90 14.13
CA TYR A 480 -6.57 22.62 12.86
C TYR A 480 -5.45 23.65 12.79
N PRO A 481 -4.71 23.75 11.67
CA PRO A 481 -3.65 24.74 11.51
C PRO A 481 -4.25 26.15 11.45
N SER A 482 -3.57 27.12 12.05
CA SER A 482 -4.05 28.51 12.09
C SER A 482 -2.92 29.53 12.13
N ILE A 483 -3.13 30.68 11.49
CA ILE A 483 -2.17 31.80 11.46
C ILE A 483 -2.84 33.09 11.90
N VAL A 484 -2.13 33.91 12.67
CA VAL A 484 -2.51 35.30 12.95
C VAL A 484 -1.83 36.23 11.94
N LEU A 485 -2.63 37.13 11.36
CA LEU A 485 -2.24 38.08 10.33
C LEU A 485 -2.53 39.51 10.83
N PRO A 486 -1.51 40.35 11.07
CA PRO A 486 -1.73 41.75 11.45
C PRO A 486 -2.39 42.53 10.31
N THR A 487 -3.38 43.36 10.63
CA THR A 487 -4.18 44.12 9.65
C THR A 487 -4.12 45.64 9.84
N GLY A 488 -3.36 46.10 10.83
CA GLY A 488 -3.18 47.52 11.14
C GLY A 488 -3.13 47.75 12.65
N ALA A 489 -3.58 48.93 13.08
CA ALA A 489 -3.72 49.28 14.49
C ALA A 489 -5.05 49.98 14.78
N VAL A 490 -5.38 50.11 16.07
CA VAL A 490 -6.47 50.94 16.58
C VAL A 490 -6.24 52.40 16.20
N ASN A 491 -7.30 53.07 15.73
CA ASN A 491 -7.28 54.48 15.37
C ASN A 491 -8.56 55.21 15.77
N GLU A 492 -8.62 56.52 15.52
CA GLU A 492 -9.72 57.40 15.94
C GLU A 492 -11.11 56.98 15.44
N ARG A 493 -11.19 56.15 14.39
CA ARG A 493 -12.48 55.64 13.86
C ARG A 493 -13.06 54.51 14.69
N ASP A 494 -12.27 53.89 15.57
CA ASP A 494 -12.65 52.75 16.40
C ASP A 494 -13.38 53.22 17.68
N ILE A 495 -14.38 54.07 17.51
CA ILE A 495 -15.15 54.67 18.61
C ILE A 495 -15.99 53.59 19.29
N VAL A 496 -16.08 53.66 20.62
CA VAL A 496 -16.95 52.79 21.44
C VAL A 496 -18.39 52.93 20.94
N ASP A 497 -18.96 51.85 20.42
CA ASP A 497 -20.39 51.76 20.20
C ASP A 497 -21.03 51.13 21.44
N GLY A 498 -22.03 51.80 22.01
CA GLY A 498 -22.72 51.37 23.22
C GLY A 498 -23.54 50.10 23.02
N SER A 499 -22.89 49.00 22.65
CA SER A 499 -23.50 47.68 22.48
C SER A 499 -24.13 47.25 23.79
N GLU A 500 -25.38 46.79 23.72
CA GLU A 500 -26.12 46.25 24.88
C GLU A 500 -26.37 44.72 24.75
N ASN A 501 -26.00 44.14 23.61
CA ASN A 501 -26.28 42.74 23.26
C ASN A 501 -25.07 41.84 23.57
N PHE A 502 -24.85 41.54 24.86
CA PHE A 502 -23.78 40.64 25.32
C PHE A 502 -24.30 39.22 25.57
N TYR A 503 -23.45 38.22 25.37
CA TYR A 503 -23.82 36.80 25.59
C TYR A 503 -23.85 36.41 27.07
N SER A 504 -23.10 37.12 27.92
CA SER A 504 -23.04 36.88 29.37
C SER A 504 -22.52 38.11 30.12
N GLU A 505 -22.58 38.10 31.46
CA GLU A 505 -21.96 39.18 32.25
C GLU A 505 -20.43 39.20 32.08
N ASN A 506 -19.79 38.04 31.91
CA ASN A 506 -18.36 37.96 31.65
C ASN A 506 -17.99 38.59 30.30
N ASP A 507 -18.83 38.41 29.28
CA ASP A 507 -18.69 39.07 27.98
C ASP A 507 -18.74 40.59 28.12
N LYS A 508 -19.73 41.10 28.86
CA LYS A 508 -19.86 42.52 29.15
C LYS A 508 -18.63 43.08 29.88
N GLU A 509 -18.09 42.38 30.88
CA GLU A 509 -16.88 42.81 31.59
C GLU A 509 -15.63 42.84 30.71
N ILE A 510 -15.50 41.88 29.78
CA ILE A 510 -14.40 41.87 28.81
C ILE A 510 -14.54 43.01 27.81
N TYR A 511 -15.77 43.27 27.33
CA TYR A 511 -16.04 44.36 26.40
C TYR A 511 -15.72 45.73 27.01
N LYS A 512 -16.08 45.94 28.28
CA LYS A 512 -15.81 47.18 29.04
C LYS A 512 -14.34 47.55 29.13
N LEU A 513 -13.41 46.61 28.91
CA LEU A 513 -11.99 46.94 28.84
C LEU A 513 -11.71 48.01 27.77
N TYR A 514 -12.55 48.12 26.74
CA TYR A 514 -12.43 49.12 25.67
C TYR A 514 -13.22 50.42 25.93
N ASP A 515 -13.85 50.62 27.10
CA ASP A 515 -14.69 51.80 27.39
C ASP A 515 -13.92 53.13 27.33
N ASP A 516 -12.62 53.12 27.63
CA ASP A 516 -11.73 54.29 27.51
C ASP A 516 -11.43 54.66 26.03
N GLY A 517 -11.95 53.87 25.09
CA GLY A 517 -11.98 54.15 23.66
C GLY A 517 -10.62 54.09 22.94
N PRO A 518 -10.58 54.53 21.67
CA PRO A 518 -9.39 54.39 20.83
C PRO A 518 -8.18 55.17 21.35
N SER A 519 -8.39 56.22 22.16
CA SER A 519 -7.31 56.98 22.79
C SER A 519 -6.55 56.22 23.85
N ALA A 520 -7.14 55.22 24.53
CA ALA A 520 -6.43 54.39 25.51
C ALA A 520 -5.66 53.24 24.85
N TYR A 521 -6.10 52.85 23.65
CA TYR A 521 -5.54 51.74 22.87
C TYR A 521 -4.80 52.21 21.62
N ALA A 522 -4.44 53.49 21.52
CA ALA A 522 -3.82 54.05 20.32
C ALA A 522 -2.58 53.23 19.92
N ASN A 523 -2.46 52.93 18.63
CA ASN A 523 -1.39 52.10 18.06
C ASN A 523 -1.39 50.62 18.49
N ALA A 524 -2.33 50.16 19.33
CA ALA A 524 -2.46 48.74 19.63
C ALA A 524 -2.75 47.97 18.32
N PRO A 525 -1.97 46.92 18.01
CA PRO A 525 -2.19 46.16 16.78
C PRO A 525 -3.56 45.49 16.75
N ILE A 526 -4.12 45.41 15.54
CA ILE A 526 -5.30 44.61 15.21
C ILE A 526 -4.87 43.48 14.28
N ALA A 527 -5.51 42.32 14.40
CA ALA A 527 -5.19 41.17 13.58
C ALA A 527 -6.43 40.32 13.31
N ILE A 528 -6.34 39.49 12.28
CA ILE A 528 -7.28 38.42 11.98
C ILE A 528 -6.58 37.07 12.12
N GLN A 529 -7.36 36.01 12.30
CA GLN A 529 -6.91 34.63 12.31
C GLN A 529 -7.47 33.91 11.08
N LEU A 530 -6.62 33.20 10.35
CA LEU A 530 -7.00 32.28 9.29
C LEU A 530 -6.84 30.85 9.81
N VAL A 531 -7.87 30.02 9.63
CA VAL A 531 -7.89 28.59 10.03
C VAL A 531 -8.17 27.75 8.78
N ALA A 532 -7.37 26.71 8.56
CA ALA A 532 -7.59 25.77 7.45
C ALA A 532 -7.99 24.39 7.98
N ASN A 533 -8.61 23.57 7.13
CA ASN A 533 -8.94 22.19 7.46
C ASN A 533 -7.66 21.33 7.50
N ALA A 534 -7.59 20.35 8.41
CA ALA A 534 -6.43 19.48 8.54
C ALA A 534 -6.22 18.60 7.29
N ALA A 535 -5.00 18.57 6.77
CA ALA A 535 -4.62 17.85 5.55
C ALA A 535 -4.47 16.33 5.74
N VAL A 536 -5.41 15.68 6.43
CA VAL A 536 -5.41 14.20 6.59
C VAL A 536 -5.83 13.49 5.29
N TYR A 537 -6.49 14.21 4.37
CA TYR A 537 -7.04 13.65 3.15
C TYR A 537 -5.99 13.25 2.08
N MET A 538 -4.74 13.72 2.19
CA MET A 538 -3.70 13.53 1.16
C MET A 538 -2.85 12.26 1.35
N PHE A 539 -2.91 11.60 2.51
CA PHE A 539 -2.11 10.40 2.79
C PHE A 539 -2.57 9.19 1.98
N PHE A 540 -3.87 8.89 1.99
CA PHE A 540 -4.41 7.70 1.33
C PHE A 540 -4.34 7.78 -0.20
N VAL A 541 -4.63 8.95 -0.79
CA VAL A 541 -4.51 9.17 -2.24
C VAL A 541 -3.06 9.01 -2.70
N SER A 542 -2.09 9.47 -1.89
CA SER A 542 -0.67 9.33 -2.19
C SER A 542 -0.19 7.88 -2.06
N VAL A 543 -0.56 7.16 -0.99
CA VAL A 543 -0.18 5.75 -0.79
C VAL A 543 -0.67 4.87 -1.93
N PHE A 544 -1.95 4.99 -2.32
CA PHE A 544 -2.49 4.19 -3.43
C PHE A 544 -1.90 4.58 -4.78
N ARG A 545 -1.59 5.86 -5.01
CA ARG A 545 -0.89 6.31 -6.21
C ARG A 545 0.52 5.72 -6.31
N TYR A 546 1.31 5.76 -5.24
CA TYR A 546 2.66 5.18 -5.24
C TYR A 546 2.64 3.66 -5.36
N ALA A 547 1.66 3.00 -4.71
CA ALA A 547 1.45 1.56 -4.89
C ALA A 547 1.18 1.22 -6.36
N LEU A 548 0.32 1.97 -7.05
CA LEU A 548 0.04 1.75 -8.48
C LEU A 548 1.24 2.01 -9.39
N VAL A 549 2.11 2.97 -9.05
CA VAL A 549 3.35 3.23 -9.81
C VAL A 549 4.29 2.02 -9.79
N LEU A 550 4.30 1.23 -8.72
CA LEU A 550 5.10 0.01 -8.63
C LEU A 550 4.35 -1.21 -9.18
N LEU A 551 3.08 -1.36 -8.81
CA LEU A 551 2.29 -2.55 -9.12
C LEU A 551 1.94 -2.65 -10.60
N VAL A 552 1.62 -1.54 -11.28
CA VAL A 552 1.23 -1.58 -12.71
C VAL A 552 2.37 -2.05 -13.61
N PRO A 553 3.61 -1.50 -13.55
CA PRO A 553 4.71 -2.01 -14.34
C PRO A 553 5.05 -3.46 -13.99
N LEU A 554 5.03 -3.83 -12.71
CA LEU A 554 5.33 -5.18 -12.26
C LEU A 554 4.31 -6.19 -12.80
N SER A 555 3.01 -5.89 -12.67
CA SER A 555 1.91 -6.66 -13.25
C SER A 555 2.11 -6.83 -14.76
N LEU A 556 2.30 -5.74 -15.50
CA LEU A 556 2.51 -5.81 -16.95
C LEU A 556 3.72 -6.66 -17.36
N ILE A 557 4.84 -6.55 -16.65
CA ILE A 557 6.05 -7.36 -16.93
C ILE A 557 5.77 -8.85 -16.67
N LEU A 558 5.17 -9.17 -15.53
CA LEU A 558 4.88 -10.55 -15.15
C LEU A 558 3.84 -11.19 -16.07
N SER A 559 2.76 -10.49 -16.42
CA SER A 559 1.76 -11.01 -17.37
C SER A 559 2.35 -11.12 -18.77
N SER A 560 3.21 -10.19 -19.19
CA SER A 560 3.94 -10.31 -20.47
C SER A 560 4.82 -11.55 -20.51
N TYR A 561 5.56 -11.83 -19.43
CA TYR A 561 6.34 -13.06 -19.30
C TYR A 561 5.45 -14.31 -19.36
N LEU A 562 4.37 -14.34 -18.58
CA LEU A 562 3.49 -15.50 -18.49
C LEU A 562 2.81 -15.86 -19.82
N TYR A 563 2.39 -14.87 -20.62
CA TYR A 563 1.69 -15.11 -21.88
C TYR A 563 2.59 -15.15 -23.12
N LEU A 564 3.83 -14.65 -23.01
CA LEU A 564 4.82 -14.71 -24.10
C LEU A 564 6.01 -15.62 -23.76
N TYR A 565 5.88 -16.51 -22.76
CA TYR A 565 6.94 -17.46 -22.41
C TYR A 565 7.50 -18.26 -23.59
N PRO A 566 6.72 -18.72 -24.59
CA PRO A 566 7.30 -19.46 -25.71
C PRO A 566 8.25 -18.60 -26.56
N VAL A 567 8.03 -17.28 -26.57
CA VAL A 567 8.93 -16.30 -27.21
C VAL A 567 10.27 -16.26 -26.48
N PHE A 568 10.24 -16.21 -25.14
CA PHE A 568 11.44 -16.16 -24.29
C PHE A 568 12.20 -17.49 -24.25
N HIS A 569 11.49 -18.62 -24.37
CA HIS A 569 12.07 -19.97 -24.41
C HIS A 569 12.43 -20.44 -25.84
N LEU A 570 12.28 -19.57 -26.85
CA LEU A 570 12.61 -19.86 -28.24
C LEU A 570 11.88 -21.09 -28.81
N CYS A 571 10.67 -21.35 -28.35
CA CYS A 571 9.93 -22.55 -28.75
C CYS A 571 9.46 -22.44 -30.20
N ALA A 572 9.76 -23.45 -31.01
CA ALA A 572 9.29 -23.54 -32.38
C ALA A 572 9.33 -24.99 -32.85
N PHE A 573 8.45 -25.33 -33.80
CA PHE A 573 8.54 -26.62 -34.48
C PHE A 573 9.82 -26.68 -35.30
N PRO A 574 10.59 -27.80 -35.25
CA PRO A 574 11.73 -28.00 -36.13
C PRO A 574 11.34 -27.91 -37.61
N ALA A 575 12.17 -27.27 -38.42
CA ALA A 575 11.91 -27.11 -39.86
C ALA A 575 12.91 -27.93 -40.71
N PRO A 576 12.53 -28.35 -41.93
CA PRO A 576 13.44 -28.99 -42.87
C PRO A 576 14.63 -28.06 -43.18
N GLU A 577 15.86 -28.58 -43.07
CA GLU A 577 17.13 -27.89 -43.40
C GLU A 577 17.51 -26.64 -42.57
N GLN A 578 16.82 -26.34 -41.46
CA GLN A 578 17.06 -25.12 -40.68
C GLN A 578 17.58 -25.36 -39.27
N ASP A 579 18.54 -24.54 -38.85
CA ASP A 579 18.95 -24.42 -37.46
C ASP A 579 17.78 -23.93 -36.58
N ALA A 580 17.78 -24.32 -35.30
CA ALA A 580 16.72 -23.99 -34.34
C ALA A 580 16.39 -22.47 -34.29
N SER A 581 17.40 -21.61 -34.47
CA SER A 581 17.23 -20.15 -34.53
C SER A 581 16.38 -19.70 -35.73
N THR A 582 16.55 -20.34 -36.89
CA THR A 582 15.83 -19.99 -38.11
C THR A 582 14.37 -20.47 -38.03
N ALA A 583 14.15 -21.68 -37.50
CA ALA A 583 12.81 -22.20 -37.20
C ALA A 583 12.04 -21.23 -36.27
N TYR A 584 12.66 -20.77 -35.19
CA TYR A 584 12.09 -19.76 -34.30
C TYR A 584 11.76 -18.45 -35.00
N THR A 585 12.67 -17.91 -35.83
CA THR A 585 12.38 -16.66 -36.56
C THR A 585 11.22 -16.80 -37.53
N ASN A 586 11.01 -17.97 -38.11
CA ASN A 586 9.88 -18.23 -38.99
C ASN A 586 8.56 -18.34 -38.21
N THR A 587 8.55 -18.97 -37.03
CA THR A 587 7.39 -18.95 -36.12
C THR A 587 7.08 -17.52 -35.66
N LEU A 588 8.08 -16.72 -35.29
CA LEU A 588 7.89 -15.32 -34.91
C LEU A 588 7.28 -14.47 -36.05
N ARG A 589 7.71 -14.71 -37.30
CA ARG A 589 7.17 -14.03 -38.50
C ARG A 589 5.68 -14.29 -38.72
N GLN A 590 5.14 -15.46 -38.31
CA GLN A 590 3.72 -15.78 -38.45
C GLN A 590 2.83 -14.86 -37.60
N HIS A 591 3.37 -14.29 -36.53
CA HIS A 591 2.66 -13.38 -35.62
C HIS A 591 2.91 -11.90 -35.93
N LEU A 592 3.73 -11.57 -36.94
CA LEU A 592 4.04 -10.20 -37.34
C LEU A 592 3.43 -9.88 -38.71
N PRO A 593 2.36 -9.06 -38.78
CA PRO A 593 1.52 -8.92 -39.98
C PRO A 593 2.20 -8.28 -41.22
N PHE A 594 3.46 -7.84 -41.10
CA PHE A 594 4.19 -7.13 -42.16
C PHE A 594 5.34 -7.95 -42.78
N LEU A 595 5.56 -9.19 -42.34
CA LEU A 595 6.64 -10.06 -42.84
C LEU A 595 6.04 -11.22 -43.66
N ALA A 596 6.54 -11.41 -44.88
CA ALA A 596 6.11 -12.51 -45.74
C ALA A 596 6.51 -13.87 -45.11
N HIS A 597 5.54 -14.77 -44.98
CA HIS A 597 5.75 -16.13 -44.50
C HIS A 597 6.00 -17.08 -45.68
N ASP A 598 7.09 -17.83 -45.63
CA ASP A 598 7.47 -18.79 -46.66
C ASP A 598 6.87 -20.17 -46.31
N ALA A 599 5.66 -20.44 -46.82
CA ALA A 599 4.92 -21.67 -46.54
C ALA A 599 5.63 -22.95 -47.00
N THR A 600 6.60 -22.84 -47.91
CA THR A 600 7.38 -24.00 -48.41
C THR A 600 8.36 -24.57 -47.39
N LYS A 601 8.61 -23.85 -46.29
CA LYS A 601 9.62 -24.19 -45.27
C LYS A 601 9.04 -24.72 -43.97
N VAL A 602 7.75 -25.07 -43.97
CA VAL A 602 7.04 -25.58 -42.80
C VAL A 602 6.76 -27.06 -42.99
N ALA A 603 7.13 -27.89 -42.01
CA ALA A 603 6.87 -29.32 -42.08
C ALA A 603 5.35 -29.61 -42.22
N PRO A 604 4.94 -30.53 -43.11
CA PRO A 604 3.53 -30.83 -43.37
C PRO A 604 2.82 -31.44 -42.16
N PHE A 605 3.55 -32.22 -41.35
CA PHE A 605 3.05 -32.77 -40.10
C PHE A 605 3.81 -32.18 -38.90
N ARG A 606 3.06 -31.54 -38.01
CA ARG A 606 3.51 -30.91 -36.76
C ARG A 606 2.63 -31.39 -35.62
N LEU A 607 3.17 -32.19 -34.70
CA LEU A 607 2.45 -32.77 -33.57
C LEU A 607 2.85 -32.06 -32.28
N LEU A 608 1.89 -31.42 -31.64
CA LEU A 608 2.01 -30.93 -30.27
C LEU A 608 1.65 -32.07 -29.32
N ALA A 609 2.65 -32.59 -28.60
CA ALA A 609 2.48 -33.68 -27.63
C ALA A 609 2.52 -33.13 -26.20
N LEU A 610 1.52 -33.50 -25.42
CA LEU A 610 1.34 -33.07 -24.04
C LEU A 610 1.20 -34.30 -23.14
N GLY A 611 2.11 -34.51 -22.20
CA GLY A 611 2.10 -35.67 -21.30
C GLY A 611 1.35 -35.39 -20.00
N ASP A 612 0.60 -36.38 -19.52
CA ASP A 612 0.04 -36.50 -18.16
C ASP A 612 -0.45 -35.18 -17.54
N PRO A 613 -1.55 -34.60 -18.03
CA PRO A 613 -2.09 -33.35 -17.50
C PRO A 613 -2.64 -33.48 -16.08
N GLN A 614 -3.05 -34.68 -15.64
CA GLN A 614 -3.51 -35.00 -14.27
C GLN A 614 -4.33 -33.87 -13.62
N LEU A 615 -5.59 -33.69 -14.04
CA LEU A 615 -6.47 -32.58 -13.63
C LEU A 615 -6.53 -32.26 -12.12
N GLU A 616 -6.36 -33.24 -11.23
CA GLU A 616 -6.37 -33.03 -9.77
C GLU A 616 -4.99 -32.85 -9.12
N GLY A 617 -3.90 -33.07 -9.85
CA GLY A 617 -2.56 -33.23 -9.29
C GLY A 617 -2.41 -34.47 -8.41
N GLU A 618 -1.29 -34.57 -7.68
CA GLU A 618 -0.89 -35.80 -6.96
C GLU A 618 -1.72 -36.13 -5.71
N SER A 619 -2.59 -35.22 -5.23
CA SER A 619 -3.27 -35.35 -3.94
C SER A 619 -4.79 -35.22 -4.03
N PRO A 620 -5.57 -36.29 -3.77
CA PRO A 620 -7.02 -36.18 -3.68
C PRO A 620 -7.47 -35.29 -2.51
N LEU A 621 -8.72 -34.83 -2.58
CA LEU A 621 -9.42 -34.22 -1.44
C LEU A 621 -9.50 -35.27 -0.30
N ALA A 622 -8.84 -34.99 0.82
CA ALA A 622 -8.65 -35.97 1.89
C ALA A 622 -9.97 -36.41 2.57
N ASP A 623 -11.01 -35.56 2.52
CA ASP A 623 -12.38 -35.89 2.90
C ASP A 623 -13.35 -34.80 2.37
N PRO A 624 -14.22 -35.10 1.39
CA PRO A 624 -15.21 -34.14 0.89
C PRO A 624 -16.25 -33.70 1.95
N GLU A 625 -16.49 -34.53 2.97
CA GLU A 625 -17.47 -34.31 4.03
C GLU A 625 -16.92 -33.49 5.21
N ALA A 626 -15.59 -33.35 5.33
CA ALA A 626 -14.95 -32.53 6.36
C ALA A 626 -15.33 -31.03 6.31
N ALA A 627 -15.94 -30.57 5.21
CA ALA A 627 -16.47 -29.20 5.08
C ALA A 627 -17.82 -28.96 5.78
N THR A 628 -18.34 -29.95 6.54
CA THR A 628 -19.68 -29.88 7.18
C THR A 628 -19.67 -29.49 8.66
N PHE A 629 -18.52 -29.04 9.20
CA PHE A 629 -18.35 -28.66 10.61
C PHE A 629 -18.98 -29.68 11.60
N PRO A 630 -18.53 -30.95 11.57
CA PRO A 630 -19.16 -32.03 12.32
C PRO A 630 -19.13 -31.81 13.84
N ASN A 631 -18.08 -31.20 14.38
CA ASN A 631 -17.97 -30.90 15.81
C ASN A 631 -18.85 -29.71 16.21
N LEU A 632 -19.11 -28.77 15.30
CA LEU A 632 -20.13 -27.73 15.50
C LEU A 632 -21.54 -28.32 15.53
N ALA A 633 -21.84 -29.25 14.63
CA ALA A 633 -23.13 -29.95 14.62
C ALA A 633 -23.32 -30.80 15.89
N LYS A 634 -22.25 -31.44 16.38
CA LYS A 634 -22.23 -32.19 17.65
C LYS A 634 -22.39 -31.27 18.86
N PHE A 635 -21.70 -30.13 18.89
CA PHE A 635 -21.89 -29.09 19.92
C PHE A 635 -23.36 -28.68 20.02
N TRP A 636 -24.02 -28.41 18.89
CA TRP A 636 -25.43 -28.04 18.90
C TRP A 636 -26.34 -29.18 19.35
N LYS A 637 -26.04 -30.43 19.00
CA LYS A 637 -26.79 -31.60 19.49
C LYS A 637 -26.64 -31.78 21.01
N ASP A 638 -25.43 -31.63 21.53
CA ASP A 638 -25.11 -31.75 22.96
C ASP A 638 -25.63 -30.55 23.77
N ALA A 639 -25.68 -29.35 23.16
CA ALA A 639 -26.21 -28.14 23.77
C ALA A 639 -27.75 -28.03 23.70
N LEU A 640 -28.40 -28.56 22.64
CA LEU A 640 -29.86 -28.43 22.40
C LEU A 640 -30.71 -29.64 22.80
N LEU A 641 -30.14 -30.67 23.46
CA LEU A 641 -30.88 -31.82 24.02
C LEU A 641 -31.64 -32.67 22.98
N LEU A 642 -31.05 -32.92 21.80
CA LEU A 642 -31.72 -33.73 20.77
C LEU A 642 -31.53 -35.26 20.94
N ASP A 643 -30.58 -35.71 21.77
CA ASP A 643 -30.48 -37.13 22.16
C ASP A 643 -30.29 -37.31 23.67
N GLY A 644 -31.15 -38.15 24.25
CA GLY A 644 -31.29 -38.36 25.69
C GLY A 644 -30.10 -39.08 26.33
N THR A 645 -29.11 -38.33 26.81
CA THR A 645 -27.99 -38.91 27.57
C THR A 645 -27.98 -38.48 29.05
N ASN A 646 -27.69 -39.45 29.94
CA ASN A 646 -27.75 -39.37 31.40
C ASN A 646 -26.62 -38.53 32.06
N HIS A 647 -26.10 -37.49 31.41
CA HIS A 647 -24.95 -36.72 31.92
C HIS A 647 -25.36 -35.61 32.89
N ASN A 648 -24.57 -35.40 33.95
CA ASN A 648 -24.76 -34.30 34.92
C ASN A 648 -24.35 -32.94 34.29
N PRO A 649 -24.99 -31.80 34.60
CA PRO A 649 -24.68 -30.47 34.06
C PRO A 649 -23.18 -30.10 33.93
N LEU A 650 -22.33 -30.49 34.88
CA LEU A 650 -20.88 -30.24 34.80
C LEU A 650 -20.16 -31.05 33.71
N GLN A 651 -20.58 -32.30 33.47
CA GLN A 651 -20.04 -33.13 32.40
C GLN A 651 -20.50 -32.61 31.03
N ARG A 652 -21.74 -32.10 30.95
CA ARG A 652 -22.27 -31.46 29.73
C ARG A 652 -21.47 -30.22 29.37
N LEU A 653 -21.24 -29.33 30.32
CA LEU A 653 -20.43 -28.13 30.09
C LEU A 653 -19.02 -28.49 29.60
N ARG A 654 -18.42 -29.54 30.17
CA ARG A 654 -17.10 -30.01 29.75
C ARG A 654 -17.10 -30.57 28.33
N HIS A 655 -18.12 -31.36 27.95
CA HIS A 655 -18.22 -31.94 26.61
C HIS A 655 -18.49 -30.86 25.56
N SER A 656 -19.44 -29.95 25.81
CA SER A 656 -19.70 -28.83 24.91
C SER A 656 -18.49 -27.89 24.76
N LEU A 657 -17.69 -27.69 25.81
CA LEU A 657 -16.41 -26.96 25.70
C LEU A 657 -15.38 -27.71 24.86
N HIS A 658 -15.30 -29.04 25.00
CA HIS A 658 -14.39 -29.86 24.21
C HIS A 658 -14.76 -29.86 22.72
N ASP A 659 -16.04 -30.02 22.39
CA ASP A 659 -16.52 -29.99 21.00
C ASP A 659 -16.32 -28.60 20.37
N LEU A 660 -16.44 -27.52 21.17
CA LEU A 660 -16.14 -26.16 20.69
C LEU A 660 -14.65 -25.98 20.42
N VAL A 661 -13.78 -26.54 21.25
CA VAL A 661 -12.32 -26.52 21.03
C VAL A 661 -11.95 -27.33 19.78
N GLU A 662 -12.52 -28.52 19.60
CA GLU A 662 -12.35 -29.34 18.38
C GLU A 662 -12.88 -28.62 17.13
N PHE A 663 -14.00 -27.88 17.23
CA PHE A 663 -14.47 -27.04 16.13
C PHE A 663 -13.42 -25.97 15.72
N TYR A 664 -12.82 -25.28 16.69
CA TYR A 664 -11.82 -24.25 16.38
C TYR A 664 -10.48 -24.82 15.89
N LEU A 665 -10.05 -25.97 16.42
CA LEU A 665 -8.73 -26.53 16.12
C LEU A 665 -8.72 -27.51 14.95
N ASP A 666 -9.83 -28.21 14.69
CA ASP A 666 -9.90 -29.25 13.67
C ASP A 666 -10.86 -28.85 12.54
N ASP A 667 -12.12 -28.51 12.85
CA ASP A 667 -13.13 -28.24 11.81
C ASP A 667 -12.79 -27.00 10.96
N ILE A 668 -12.35 -25.89 11.57
CA ILE A 668 -11.99 -24.67 10.84
C ILE A 668 -10.76 -24.88 9.94
N PRO A 669 -9.62 -25.42 10.43
CA PRO A 669 -8.47 -25.69 9.56
C PRO A 669 -8.78 -26.69 8.44
N ASN A 670 -9.51 -27.78 8.73
CA ASN A 670 -9.90 -28.76 7.71
C ASN A 670 -10.82 -28.13 6.65
N PHE A 671 -11.77 -27.29 7.05
CA PHE A 671 -12.60 -26.53 6.11
C PHE A 671 -11.76 -25.62 5.21
N LEU A 672 -10.82 -24.87 5.79
CA LEU A 672 -9.93 -23.98 5.03
C LEU A 672 -9.03 -24.78 4.07
N GLU A 673 -8.57 -25.96 4.47
CA GLU A 673 -7.77 -26.84 3.62
C GLU A 673 -8.59 -27.40 2.45
N VAL A 674 -9.83 -27.84 2.68
CA VAL A 674 -10.73 -28.30 1.60
C VAL A 674 -11.03 -27.17 0.61
N TYR A 675 -11.32 -25.96 1.08
CA TYR A 675 -11.55 -24.82 0.20
C TYR A 675 -10.28 -24.40 -0.56
N ARG A 676 -9.12 -24.44 0.10
CA ARG A 676 -7.83 -24.19 -0.55
C ARG A 676 -7.57 -25.21 -1.67
N LYS A 677 -7.73 -26.51 -1.41
CA LYS A 677 -7.57 -27.56 -2.42
C LYS A 677 -8.55 -27.40 -3.59
N ARG A 678 -9.82 -27.07 -3.32
CA ARG A 678 -10.79 -26.77 -4.39
C ARG A 678 -10.39 -25.58 -5.26
N LEU A 679 -9.86 -24.52 -4.64
CA LEU A 679 -9.32 -23.36 -5.36
C LEU A 679 -8.10 -23.77 -6.20
N ASP A 680 -7.23 -24.62 -5.65
CA ASP A 680 -6.04 -25.10 -6.32
C ASP A 680 -6.36 -25.96 -7.54
N HIS A 681 -7.33 -26.87 -7.45
CA HIS A 681 -7.82 -27.64 -8.61
C HIS A 681 -8.38 -26.73 -9.71
N ILE A 682 -9.08 -25.65 -9.35
CA ILE A 682 -9.52 -24.64 -10.33
C ILE A 682 -8.31 -23.95 -10.96
N GLY A 683 -7.31 -23.57 -10.15
CA GLY A 683 -6.06 -23.00 -10.65
C GLY A 683 -5.34 -23.93 -11.61
N ASN A 684 -5.27 -25.23 -11.29
CA ASN A 684 -4.66 -26.25 -12.12
C ASN A 684 -5.35 -26.33 -13.50
N ASP A 685 -6.69 -26.38 -13.54
CA ASP A 685 -7.45 -26.35 -14.80
C ASP A 685 -7.05 -25.17 -15.69
N TYR A 686 -6.95 -23.97 -15.11
CA TYR A 686 -6.63 -22.76 -15.86
C TYR A 686 -5.15 -22.66 -16.23
N TYR A 687 -4.25 -23.22 -15.42
CA TYR A 687 -2.82 -23.32 -15.73
C TYR A 687 -2.57 -24.29 -16.89
N LEU A 688 -3.14 -25.50 -16.85
CA LEU A 688 -3.05 -26.46 -17.95
C LEU A 688 -3.70 -25.91 -19.22
N GLY A 689 -4.85 -25.23 -19.07
CA GLY A 689 -5.51 -24.57 -20.20
C GLY A 689 -4.72 -23.37 -20.75
N HIS A 690 -3.99 -22.65 -19.90
CA HIS A 690 -3.05 -21.60 -20.30
C HIS A 690 -1.92 -22.17 -21.15
N ILE A 691 -1.33 -23.27 -20.72
CA ILE A 691 -0.28 -23.97 -21.46
C ILE A 691 -0.78 -24.36 -22.86
N TYR A 692 -1.87 -25.12 -22.92
CA TYR A 692 -2.41 -25.63 -24.18
C TYR A 692 -2.70 -24.47 -25.14
N ARG A 693 -3.45 -23.45 -24.69
CA ARG A 693 -3.83 -22.32 -25.55
C ARG A 693 -2.63 -21.51 -26.02
N THR A 694 -1.66 -21.27 -25.13
CA THR A 694 -0.48 -20.47 -25.46
C THR A 694 0.40 -21.20 -26.47
N MET A 695 0.64 -22.51 -26.27
CA MET A 695 1.42 -23.32 -27.20
C MET A 695 0.71 -23.55 -28.52
N HIS A 696 -0.60 -23.86 -28.49
CA HIS A 696 -1.41 -24.06 -29.68
C HIS A 696 -1.45 -22.81 -30.55
N TRP A 697 -1.69 -21.64 -29.95
CA TRP A 697 -1.65 -20.35 -30.65
C TRP A 697 -0.26 -20.01 -31.18
N TRP A 698 0.79 -20.16 -30.35
CA TRP A 698 2.15 -19.76 -30.71
C TRP A 698 2.76 -20.65 -31.81
N THR A 699 2.62 -21.97 -31.68
CA THR A 699 3.31 -22.95 -32.55
C THR A 699 2.51 -23.37 -33.78
N ASP A 700 1.22 -23.08 -33.85
CA ASP A 700 0.32 -23.48 -34.95
C ASP A 700 0.47 -24.96 -35.36
N PRO A 701 0.20 -25.91 -34.45
CA PRO A 701 0.35 -27.34 -34.73
C PRO A 701 -0.59 -27.79 -35.83
N SER A 702 -0.30 -28.94 -36.45
CA SER A 702 -1.25 -29.61 -37.36
C SER A 702 -2.14 -30.62 -36.63
N HIS A 703 -1.58 -31.25 -35.59
CA HIS A 703 -2.20 -32.30 -34.79
C HIS A 703 -1.80 -32.10 -33.32
N VAL A 704 -2.68 -32.51 -32.40
CA VAL A 704 -2.44 -32.44 -30.96
C VAL A 704 -2.67 -33.82 -30.36
N THR A 705 -1.79 -34.26 -29.46
CA THR A 705 -2.00 -35.46 -28.65
C THR A 705 -1.83 -35.16 -27.18
N VAL A 706 -2.65 -35.84 -26.37
CA VAL A 706 -2.51 -35.88 -24.91
C VAL A 706 -2.23 -37.32 -24.52
N LEU A 707 -1.06 -37.52 -23.93
CA LEU A 707 -0.49 -38.83 -23.63
C LEU A 707 -0.73 -39.13 -22.15
N GLY A 708 -1.72 -39.96 -21.84
CA GLY A 708 -1.89 -40.49 -20.49
C GLY A 708 -2.57 -39.58 -19.48
N ASP A 709 -3.01 -40.19 -18.38
CA ASP A 709 -3.50 -39.58 -17.15
C ASP A 709 -4.33 -38.29 -17.30
N LEU A 710 -5.43 -38.39 -18.04
CA LEU A 710 -6.29 -37.25 -18.38
C LEU A 710 -7.03 -36.70 -17.15
N VAL A 711 -7.58 -37.56 -16.27
CA VAL A 711 -8.44 -37.15 -15.13
C VAL A 711 -7.81 -37.26 -13.74
N GLY A 712 -6.65 -37.90 -13.63
CA GLY A 712 -5.83 -37.94 -12.41
C GLY A 712 -6.24 -38.95 -11.32
N SER A 713 -7.31 -39.75 -11.48
CA SER A 713 -7.56 -40.90 -10.59
C SER A 713 -8.57 -41.90 -11.15
N GLN A 714 -8.23 -43.19 -11.11
CA GLN A 714 -9.07 -44.29 -11.56
C GLN A 714 -10.15 -44.67 -10.55
N TRP A 715 -9.97 -44.31 -9.26
CA TRP A 715 -10.83 -44.70 -8.13
C TRP A 715 -12.04 -43.79 -7.90
N ILE A 716 -12.47 -43.07 -8.94
CA ILE A 716 -13.61 -42.15 -8.87
C ILE A 716 -14.88 -42.76 -9.48
N GLU A 717 -16.03 -42.33 -8.95
CA GLU A 717 -17.35 -42.69 -9.46
C GLU A 717 -17.61 -42.10 -10.86
N ASN A 718 -18.54 -42.70 -11.61
CA ASN A 718 -18.86 -42.27 -12.97
C ASN A 718 -19.27 -40.80 -13.09
N ASP A 719 -20.08 -40.29 -12.15
CA ASP A 719 -20.52 -38.89 -12.14
C ASP A 719 -19.35 -37.90 -11.90
N GLU A 720 -18.34 -38.32 -11.14
CA GLU A 720 -17.14 -37.53 -10.92
C GLU A 720 -16.21 -37.60 -12.12
N PHE A 721 -16.05 -38.77 -12.74
CA PHE A 721 -15.30 -38.96 -13.99
C PHE A 721 -15.85 -38.07 -15.11
N GLU A 722 -17.17 -38.02 -15.29
CA GLU A 722 -17.81 -37.15 -16.29
C GLU A 722 -17.62 -35.66 -15.97
N ARG A 723 -17.67 -35.26 -14.70
CA ARG A 723 -17.40 -33.87 -14.29
C ARG A 723 -15.97 -33.47 -14.60
N ARG A 724 -15.00 -34.36 -14.39
CA ARG A 724 -13.59 -34.13 -14.77
C ARG A 724 -13.41 -34.11 -16.28
N GLY A 725 -14.07 -35.02 -17.01
CA GLY A 725 -14.13 -34.98 -18.47
C GLY A 725 -14.71 -33.66 -19.00
N TRP A 726 -15.75 -33.13 -18.36
CA TRP A 726 -16.29 -31.82 -18.70
C TRP A 726 -15.25 -30.71 -18.45
N ARG A 727 -14.51 -30.75 -17.34
CA ARG A 727 -13.41 -29.80 -17.06
C ARG A 727 -12.31 -29.91 -18.12
N PHE A 728 -11.92 -31.12 -18.50
CA PHE A 728 -10.93 -31.38 -19.55
C PHE A 728 -11.29 -30.64 -20.83
N TRP A 729 -12.49 -30.89 -21.38
CA TRP A 729 -12.91 -30.31 -22.65
C TRP A 729 -13.31 -28.83 -22.58
N ASN A 730 -13.93 -28.38 -21.48
CA ASN A 730 -14.51 -27.04 -21.40
C ASN A 730 -13.59 -26.01 -20.73
N ARG A 731 -12.62 -26.45 -19.93
CA ARG A 731 -11.69 -25.57 -19.21
C ARG A 731 -10.24 -25.72 -19.66
N VAL A 732 -9.69 -26.92 -19.73
CA VAL A 732 -8.28 -27.12 -20.11
C VAL A 732 -8.14 -27.00 -21.63
N PHE A 733 -8.69 -27.97 -22.36
CA PHE A 733 -8.60 -28.10 -23.82
C PHE A 733 -9.77 -27.43 -24.53
N LYS A 734 -10.18 -26.25 -24.05
CA LYS A 734 -11.33 -25.52 -24.60
C LYS A 734 -11.15 -25.25 -26.10
N GLY A 735 -12.10 -25.72 -26.91
CA GLY A 735 -12.08 -25.62 -28.36
C GLY A 735 -11.40 -26.79 -29.06
N GLY A 736 -10.85 -27.75 -28.31
CA GLY A 736 -10.49 -29.07 -28.82
C GLY A 736 -11.70 -30.01 -28.84
N GLU A 737 -11.66 -30.99 -29.73
CA GLU A 737 -12.69 -32.00 -29.91
C GLU A 737 -12.08 -33.40 -29.85
N ARG A 738 -12.84 -34.37 -29.31
CA ARG A 738 -12.44 -35.77 -29.39
C ARG A 738 -12.50 -36.25 -30.83
N ILE A 739 -11.70 -37.25 -31.16
CA ILE A 739 -11.76 -37.86 -32.48
C ILE A 739 -13.15 -38.50 -32.74
N PHE A 740 -13.67 -38.33 -33.96
CA PHE A 740 -14.95 -38.90 -34.35
C PHE A 740 -14.87 -40.43 -34.47
N ASP A 741 -15.91 -41.13 -34.04
CA ASP A 741 -15.91 -42.59 -33.96
C ASP A 741 -15.90 -43.26 -35.35
N GLU A 742 -16.41 -42.56 -36.37
CA GLU A 742 -16.34 -42.94 -37.78
C GLU A 742 -14.92 -42.80 -38.36
N VAL A 743 -14.12 -41.92 -37.76
CA VAL A 743 -12.75 -41.63 -38.17
C VAL A 743 -11.75 -42.55 -37.47
N ALA A 744 -12.01 -42.89 -36.21
CA ALA A 744 -11.23 -43.84 -35.41
C ALA A 744 -11.56 -45.28 -35.85
N SER A 745 -11.03 -45.67 -37.01
CA SER A 745 -11.20 -46.99 -37.62
C SER A 745 -10.37 -48.06 -36.92
N THR A 746 -10.87 -49.30 -36.94
CA THR A 746 -10.06 -50.49 -36.69
C THR A 746 -9.13 -50.73 -37.88
N PRO A 747 -7.94 -51.33 -37.70
CA PRO A 747 -7.03 -51.63 -38.80
C PRO A 747 -7.75 -52.49 -39.85
N SER A 748 -7.60 -52.17 -41.13
CA SER A 748 -8.23 -52.90 -42.24
C SER A 748 -7.24 -53.21 -43.36
N GLU A 749 -7.36 -54.39 -43.97
CA GLU A 749 -6.47 -54.83 -45.06
C GLU A 749 -6.71 -54.09 -46.38
N ASP A 750 -7.88 -53.48 -46.58
CA ASP A 750 -8.27 -52.83 -47.84
C ASP A 750 -7.86 -51.34 -47.92
N PHE A 751 -7.23 -50.78 -46.87
CA PHE A 751 -6.76 -49.38 -46.79
C PHE A 751 -7.81 -48.30 -47.11
N GLN A 752 -9.11 -48.63 -47.04
CA GLN A 752 -10.23 -47.81 -47.54
C GLN A 752 -10.37 -46.44 -46.85
N ASP A 753 -9.86 -46.31 -45.63
CA ASP A 753 -9.98 -45.10 -44.81
C ASP A 753 -8.75 -44.19 -44.84
N THR A 754 -7.82 -44.41 -45.77
CA THR A 754 -6.59 -43.61 -45.90
C THR A 754 -6.90 -42.19 -46.41
N ARG A 755 -6.38 -41.17 -45.71
CA ARG A 755 -6.70 -39.75 -45.97
C ARG A 755 -5.52 -38.99 -46.56
N ILE A 756 -5.75 -37.81 -47.11
CA ILE A 756 -4.66 -36.95 -47.59
C ILE A 756 -4.14 -36.08 -46.44
N LEU A 757 -2.83 -36.13 -46.19
CA LEU A 757 -2.18 -35.28 -45.19
C LEU A 757 -2.29 -33.81 -45.59
N GLY A 758 -2.88 -32.99 -44.72
CA GLY A 758 -3.10 -31.55 -44.97
C GLY A 758 -4.48 -31.21 -45.57
N GLU A 759 -5.32 -32.21 -45.84
CA GLU A 759 -6.73 -32.00 -46.17
C GLU A 759 -7.52 -31.61 -44.90
N TYR A 760 -8.40 -30.61 -44.99
CA TYR A 760 -9.14 -30.04 -43.85
C TYR A 760 -8.25 -29.61 -42.65
N PRO A 761 -7.21 -28.78 -42.87
CA PRO A 761 -6.21 -28.47 -41.85
C PRO A 761 -6.77 -27.76 -40.62
N ALA A 762 -7.91 -27.06 -40.75
CA ALA A 762 -8.56 -26.40 -39.62
C ALA A 762 -9.24 -27.38 -38.66
N ALA A 763 -9.74 -28.53 -39.16
CA ALA A 763 -10.40 -29.54 -38.34
C ALA A 763 -9.38 -30.33 -37.52
N TRP A 764 -8.30 -30.80 -38.15
CA TRP A 764 -7.22 -31.55 -37.48
C TRP A 764 -6.51 -30.77 -36.38
N LYS A 765 -6.46 -29.43 -36.50
CA LYS A 765 -5.96 -28.53 -35.45
C LYS A 765 -6.78 -28.57 -34.15
N GLN A 766 -8.05 -28.93 -34.23
CA GLN A 766 -8.97 -29.00 -33.09
C GLN A 766 -9.09 -30.42 -32.55
N ILE A 767 -8.81 -31.44 -33.35
CA ILE A 767 -8.88 -32.84 -32.91
C ILE A 767 -7.72 -33.14 -31.96
N ILE A 768 -8.05 -33.70 -30.79
CA ILE A 768 -7.09 -34.16 -29.80
C ILE A 768 -7.05 -35.69 -29.79
N LEU A 769 -5.86 -36.23 -30.04
CA LEU A 769 -5.57 -37.66 -29.97
C LEU A 769 -5.28 -38.03 -28.52
N ASN A 770 -6.28 -38.50 -27.79
CA ASN A 770 -6.16 -38.89 -26.39
C ASN A 770 -5.66 -40.34 -26.28
N VAL A 771 -4.65 -40.56 -25.42
CA VAL A 771 -4.17 -41.88 -25.02
C VAL A 771 -4.59 -42.15 -23.58
N PRO A 772 -5.19 -43.31 -23.26
CA PRO A 772 -5.57 -43.63 -21.89
C PRO A 772 -4.34 -43.90 -21.01
N GLY A 773 -4.34 -43.39 -19.78
CA GLY A 773 -3.35 -43.74 -18.76
C GLY A 773 -3.91 -44.58 -17.62
N ASN A 774 -3.01 -44.96 -16.69
CA ASN A 774 -3.37 -45.75 -15.52
C ASN A 774 -4.33 -45.00 -14.58
N HIS A 775 -4.26 -43.66 -14.51
CA HIS A 775 -5.22 -42.85 -13.75
C HIS A 775 -6.60 -42.71 -14.43
N ASP A 776 -6.75 -43.16 -15.67
CA ASP A 776 -8.03 -43.10 -16.38
C ASP A 776 -8.76 -44.45 -16.31
N ILE A 777 -8.03 -45.53 -16.63
CA ILE A 777 -8.60 -46.86 -16.84
C ILE A 777 -8.03 -47.96 -15.92
N GLY A 778 -6.92 -47.71 -15.22
CA GLY A 778 -6.22 -48.69 -14.36
C GLY A 778 -5.14 -49.50 -15.10
N TYR A 779 -4.30 -50.20 -14.33
CA TYR A 779 -3.32 -51.18 -14.80
C TYR A 779 -3.98 -52.54 -15.06
N ALA A 780 -3.21 -53.52 -15.56
CA ALA A 780 -3.70 -54.86 -15.87
C ALA A 780 -4.49 -55.52 -14.73
N GLY A 781 -4.13 -55.27 -13.46
CA GLY A 781 -4.80 -55.86 -12.29
C GLY A 781 -6.11 -55.18 -11.86
N ASP A 782 -6.42 -53.97 -12.33
CA ASP A 782 -7.63 -53.23 -11.92
C ASP A 782 -8.40 -52.59 -13.09
N ILE A 783 -7.93 -52.75 -14.33
CA ILE A 783 -8.67 -52.40 -15.54
C ILE A 783 -10.00 -53.15 -15.61
N SER A 784 -11.09 -52.46 -15.99
CA SER A 784 -12.41 -53.07 -16.07
C SER A 784 -13.21 -52.58 -17.28
N PRO A 785 -14.19 -53.39 -17.77
CA PRO A 785 -15.05 -52.97 -18.88
C PRO A 785 -15.82 -51.67 -18.60
N GLU A 786 -16.14 -51.40 -17.34
CA GLU A 786 -16.82 -50.15 -16.94
C GLU A 786 -15.91 -48.93 -17.09
N ARG A 787 -14.63 -49.07 -16.70
CA ARG A 787 -13.62 -48.01 -16.81
C ARG A 787 -13.28 -47.71 -18.27
N ILE A 788 -13.18 -48.73 -19.12
CA ILE A 788 -13.00 -48.56 -20.57
C ILE A 788 -14.22 -47.86 -21.19
N LYS A 789 -15.45 -48.27 -20.85
CA LYS A 789 -16.67 -47.66 -21.41
C LYS A 789 -16.84 -46.19 -21.02
N ARG A 790 -16.50 -45.80 -19.80
CA ARG A 790 -16.56 -44.38 -19.41
C ARG A 790 -15.47 -43.56 -20.10
N PHE A 791 -14.27 -44.12 -20.31
CA PHE A 791 -13.22 -43.47 -21.09
C PHE A 791 -13.66 -43.26 -22.54
N ASP A 792 -14.14 -44.30 -23.19
CA ASP A 792 -14.64 -44.26 -24.57
C ASP A 792 -15.73 -43.18 -24.75
N ARG A 793 -16.69 -43.14 -23.83
CA ARG A 793 -17.77 -42.14 -23.83
C ARG A 793 -17.26 -40.70 -23.77
N VAL A 794 -16.20 -40.42 -23.01
CA VAL A 794 -15.74 -39.07 -22.70
C VAL A 794 -14.60 -38.61 -23.62
N PHE A 795 -13.66 -39.50 -23.92
CA PHE A 795 -12.39 -39.19 -24.59
C PHE A 795 -12.22 -39.87 -25.96
N GLY A 796 -13.06 -40.87 -26.28
CA GLY A 796 -12.98 -41.68 -27.49
C GLY A 796 -12.30 -43.03 -27.29
N LYS A 797 -12.26 -43.83 -28.36
CA LYS A 797 -11.75 -45.21 -28.32
C LYS A 797 -10.32 -45.28 -27.77
N PRO A 798 -10.00 -46.26 -26.91
CA PRO A 798 -8.66 -46.43 -26.35
C PRO A 798 -7.64 -47.02 -27.34
N ASN A 799 -8.10 -47.64 -28.43
CA ASN A 799 -7.28 -48.26 -29.48
C ASN A 799 -7.85 -47.89 -30.85
N TYR A 800 -7.04 -47.30 -31.73
CA TYR A 800 -7.41 -47.03 -33.14
C TYR A 800 -6.19 -46.70 -34.00
N GLU A 801 -6.36 -46.76 -35.32
CA GLU A 801 -5.34 -46.46 -36.31
C GLU A 801 -5.78 -45.31 -37.22
N LEU A 802 -4.85 -44.42 -37.58
CA LEU A 802 -5.01 -43.40 -38.62
C LEU A 802 -3.93 -43.56 -39.70
N ARG A 803 -4.31 -43.42 -40.97
CA ARG A 803 -3.41 -43.47 -42.12
C ARG A 803 -3.55 -42.25 -43.00
N PHE A 804 -2.41 -41.70 -43.41
CA PHE A 804 -2.33 -40.52 -44.26
C PHE A 804 -1.38 -40.73 -45.43
N HIS A 805 -1.83 -40.40 -46.64
CA HIS A 805 -0.99 -40.27 -47.81
C HIS A 805 -0.54 -38.83 -48.00
N LEU A 806 0.72 -38.64 -48.37
CA LEU A 806 1.26 -37.35 -48.81
C LEU A 806 1.52 -37.39 -50.32
N PRO A 807 0.61 -36.88 -51.18
CA PRO A 807 0.81 -36.90 -52.62
C PRO A 807 1.95 -35.93 -53.01
N VAL A 808 3.06 -36.49 -53.50
CA VAL A 808 4.22 -35.74 -54.02
C VAL A 808 4.30 -35.87 -55.55
N ASN A 809 5.06 -35.01 -56.22
CA ASN A 809 5.12 -35.01 -57.68
C ASN A 809 5.70 -36.35 -58.20
N GLY A 810 4.90 -37.10 -58.97
CA GLY A 810 5.34 -38.36 -59.61
C GLY A 810 4.80 -39.66 -58.98
N THR A 811 3.90 -39.60 -58.00
CA THR A 811 3.31 -40.81 -57.37
C THR A 811 1.90 -41.12 -57.91
N SER A 812 1.62 -42.39 -58.23
CA SER A 812 0.29 -42.92 -58.58
C SER A 812 -0.39 -43.56 -57.35
N ALA A 813 -1.66 -43.26 -57.11
CA ALA A 813 -2.40 -43.73 -55.93
C ALA A 813 -2.94 -45.17 -56.03
N GLU A 814 -2.67 -45.87 -57.14
CA GLU A 814 -3.21 -47.21 -57.41
C GLU A 814 -2.11 -48.18 -57.86
N GLY A 815 -1.46 -48.83 -56.90
CA GLY A 815 -0.72 -50.06 -57.13
C GLY A 815 -1.67 -51.26 -57.27
N ASN A 816 -2.62 -51.23 -58.20
CA ASN A 816 -3.43 -52.41 -58.54
C ASN A 816 -2.84 -53.07 -59.78
N SER A 817 -1.99 -54.07 -59.56
CA SER A 817 -1.50 -54.95 -60.63
C SER A 817 -2.66 -55.74 -61.24
N THR A 818 -3.15 -55.33 -62.41
CA THR A 818 -3.66 -56.22 -63.47
C THR A 818 -3.89 -55.42 -64.76
N GLY A 819 -2.89 -55.42 -65.63
CA GLY A 819 -3.00 -54.83 -66.96
C GLY A 819 -2.02 -55.48 -67.93
N ASN A 820 -2.49 -56.48 -68.68
CA ASN A 820 -1.80 -56.97 -69.87
C ASN A 820 -1.70 -55.81 -70.88
N GLY A 821 -0.47 -55.35 -71.14
CA GLY A 821 -0.15 -54.41 -72.21
C GLY A 821 1.18 -54.80 -72.83
N GLU A 822 1.12 -55.47 -73.98
CA GLU A 822 2.24 -55.61 -74.90
C GLU A 822 2.62 -54.22 -75.42
N ASP A 823 3.67 -53.62 -74.89
CA ASP A 823 4.59 -52.78 -75.67
C ASP A 823 5.90 -52.54 -74.91
N GLY A 824 7.01 -52.82 -75.59
CA GLY A 824 8.36 -52.91 -75.02
C GLY A 824 9.04 -51.57 -74.74
N THR A 825 8.58 -50.86 -73.72
CA THR A 825 9.37 -49.82 -73.03
C THR A 825 9.45 -50.17 -71.55
N GLY A 826 10.65 -50.40 -71.02
CA GLY A 826 10.87 -50.84 -69.63
C GLY A 826 10.22 -49.89 -68.61
N PRO A 827 9.71 -50.40 -67.48
CA PRO A 827 9.01 -49.57 -66.50
C PRO A 827 10.02 -48.66 -65.79
N GLU A 828 9.78 -47.35 -65.81
CA GLU A 828 10.23 -46.50 -64.71
C GLU A 828 9.58 -47.08 -63.44
N GLU A 829 10.38 -47.43 -62.43
CA GLU A 829 9.85 -47.92 -61.15
C GLU A 829 8.92 -46.85 -60.55
N GLU A 830 7.61 -47.05 -60.66
CA GLU A 830 6.62 -46.17 -60.04
C GLU A 830 6.86 -46.19 -58.52
N LYS A 831 7.31 -45.04 -58.00
CA LYS A 831 7.59 -44.91 -56.56
C LYS A 831 6.27 -44.89 -55.77
N PRO A 832 6.18 -45.61 -54.65
CA PRO A 832 4.95 -45.66 -53.85
C PRO A 832 4.65 -44.29 -53.21
N VAL A 833 3.35 -43.98 -53.06
CA VAL A 833 2.89 -42.78 -52.33
C VAL A 833 3.40 -42.84 -50.88
N PRO A 834 4.07 -41.78 -50.38
CA PRO A 834 4.49 -41.71 -48.98
C PRO A 834 3.32 -41.82 -48.02
N GLU A 835 3.45 -42.71 -47.03
CA GLU A 835 2.40 -43.01 -46.05
C GLU A 835 2.88 -42.73 -44.62
N LEU A 836 2.04 -42.01 -43.87
CA LEU A 836 2.16 -41.79 -42.44
C LEU A 836 1.08 -42.57 -41.71
N ARG A 837 1.50 -43.43 -40.79
CA ARG A 837 0.64 -44.23 -39.94
C ARG A 837 0.74 -43.73 -38.49
N ILE A 838 -0.40 -43.53 -37.83
CA ILE A 838 -0.47 -43.15 -36.42
C ILE A 838 -1.30 -44.20 -35.68
N ILE A 839 -0.70 -44.85 -34.69
CA ILE A 839 -1.33 -45.90 -33.90
C ILE A 839 -1.51 -45.37 -32.48
N ILE A 840 -2.76 -45.36 -32.01
CA ILE A 840 -3.08 -45.09 -30.61
C ILE A 840 -3.32 -46.44 -29.96
N PHE A 841 -2.52 -46.77 -28.95
CA PHE A 841 -2.52 -48.07 -28.32
C PHE A 841 -2.58 -47.98 -26.79
N ASN A 842 -3.56 -48.65 -26.21
CA ASN A 842 -3.68 -48.91 -24.79
C ASN A 842 -2.81 -50.13 -24.42
N ASP A 843 -1.66 -49.86 -23.82
CA ASP A 843 -0.69 -50.84 -23.36
C ASP A 843 -0.85 -51.22 -21.87
N MET A 844 -1.83 -50.67 -21.15
CA MET A 844 -2.03 -50.87 -19.69
C MET A 844 -2.20 -52.35 -19.28
N ASN A 845 -2.65 -53.19 -20.20
CA ASN A 845 -2.96 -54.60 -19.97
C ASN A 845 -2.17 -55.54 -20.89
N LEU A 846 -1.04 -55.09 -21.46
CA LEU A 846 -0.18 -55.94 -22.26
C LEU A 846 0.56 -56.97 -21.40
N ASP A 847 1.01 -56.55 -20.22
CA ASP A 847 1.66 -57.44 -19.24
C ASP A 847 0.65 -58.26 -18.41
N THR A 848 1.14 -59.35 -17.82
CA THR A 848 0.35 -60.31 -17.06
C THR A 848 0.87 -60.44 -15.62
N PRO A 849 0.01 -60.74 -14.62
CA PRO A 849 -1.39 -61.16 -14.75
C PRO A 849 -2.38 -60.00 -14.93
N ALA A 850 -3.38 -60.19 -15.80
CA ALA A 850 -4.49 -59.25 -15.99
C ALA A 850 -5.74 -59.74 -15.23
N SER A 851 -6.50 -58.81 -14.64
CA SER A 851 -7.75 -59.11 -13.95
C SER A 851 -8.91 -59.41 -14.90
N SER A 852 -8.85 -58.86 -16.12
CA SER A 852 -9.83 -59.13 -17.19
C SER A 852 -9.14 -59.67 -18.43
N THR A 853 -9.23 -60.99 -18.62
CA THR A 853 -8.69 -61.66 -19.82
C THR A 853 -9.39 -61.18 -21.09
N GLU A 854 -10.70 -60.89 -21.03
CA GLU A 854 -11.46 -60.36 -22.17
C GLU A 854 -10.89 -59.03 -22.68
N MET A 855 -10.57 -58.09 -21.78
CA MET A 855 -9.98 -56.80 -22.18
C MET A 855 -8.56 -56.98 -22.69
N GLN A 856 -7.79 -57.90 -22.11
CA GLN A 856 -6.44 -58.23 -22.57
C GLN A 856 -6.48 -58.85 -23.98
N ASP A 857 -7.39 -59.79 -24.23
CA ASP A 857 -7.62 -60.39 -25.56
C ASP A 857 -7.99 -59.34 -26.61
N GLN A 858 -8.77 -58.31 -26.23
CA GLN A 858 -9.10 -57.19 -27.13
C GLN A 858 -7.87 -56.34 -27.50
N SER A 859 -7.01 -56.02 -26.53
CA SER A 859 -5.76 -55.29 -26.79
C SER A 859 -4.81 -56.10 -27.68
N TYR A 860 -4.67 -57.42 -27.42
CA TYR A 860 -3.88 -58.30 -28.28
C TYR A 860 -4.48 -58.50 -29.67
N ALA A 861 -5.81 -58.59 -29.79
CA ALA A 861 -6.50 -58.67 -31.08
C ALA A 861 -6.22 -57.42 -31.92
N PHE A 862 -6.38 -56.24 -31.33
CA PHE A 862 -6.05 -54.99 -32.01
C PHE A 862 -4.57 -54.92 -32.43
N LEU A 863 -3.65 -55.31 -31.54
CA LEU A 863 -2.23 -55.37 -31.86
C LEU A 863 -1.94 -56.34 -33.01
N ASN A 864 -2.58 -57.51 -33.03
CA ASN A 864 -2.47 -58.46 -34.12
C ASN A 864 -3.02 -57.89 -35.42
N ASP A 865 -4.17 -57.21 -35.40
CA ASP A 865 -4.75 -56.54 -36.58
C ASP A 865 -3.83 -55.43 -37.12
N VAL A 866 -3.18 -54.67 -36.23
CA VAL A 866 -2.14 -53.71 -36.58
C VAL A 866 -0.97 -54.41 -37.29
N ILE A 867 -0.52 -55.55 -36.79
CA ILE A 867 0.61 -56.30 -37.37
C ILE A 867 0.23 -56.89 -38.73
N THR A 868 -0.95 -57.50 -38.86
CA THR A 868 -1.39 -58.18 -40.09
C THR A 868 -1.75 -57.20 -41.21
N SER A 869 -2.32 -56.04 -40.89
CA SER A 869 -2.64 -54.98 -41.86
C SER A 869 -1.45 -54.07 -42.22
N SER A 870 -0.25 -54.35 -41.69
CA SER A 870 0.96 -53.58 -42.00
C SER A 870 1.49 -53.91 -43.40
N HIS A 871 2.03 -52.91 -44.10
CA HIS A 871 2.82 -53.14 -45.31
C HIS A 871 4.10 -53.92 -45.01
N ASP A 872 4.69 -54.53 -46.04
CA ASP A 872 5.97 -55.23 -45.92
C ASP A 872 7.07 -54.34 -45.29
N VAL A 873 7.97 -54.97 -44.55
CA VAL A 873 8.99 -54.29 -43.73
C VAL A 873 9.98 -53.47 -44.57
N ASP A 874 10.14 -53.84 -45.83
CA ASP A 874 11.03 -53.23 -46.83
C ASP A 874 10.34 -52.20 -47.74
N ARG A 875 9.04 -51.92 -47.52
CA ARG A 875 8.33 -50.87 -48.28
C ARG A 875 8.97 -49.50 -48.00
N PRO A 876 9.48 -48.78 -49.01
CA PRO A 876 10.03 -47.44 -48.82
C PRO A 876 8.92 -46.40 -48.57
N ALA A 877 9.30 -45.24 -48.02
CA ALA A 877 8.40 -44.10 -47.78
C ALA A 877 7.23 -44.35 -46.79
N LEU A 878 7.41 -45.26 -45.82
CA LEU A 878 6.47 -45.51 -44.73
C LEU A 878 7.03 -45.00 -43.39
N PHE A 879 6.23 -44.27 -42.60
CA PHE A 879 6.60 -43.86 -41.26
C PHE A 879 5.49 -44.16 -40.25
N THR A 880 5.82 -44.78 -39.13
CA THR A 880 4.85 -45.16 -38.08
C THR A 880 5.09 -44.39 -36.79
N ILE A 881 4.07 -43.68 -36.31
CA ILE A 881 4.03 -43.05 -34.99
C ILE A 881 3.17 -43.92 -34.08
N VAL A 882 3.72 -44.36 -32.95
CA VAL A 882 2.95 -45.03 -31.89
C VAL A 882 2.77 -44.05 -30.74
N LEU A 883 1.53 -43.85 -30.31
CA LEU A 883 1.14 -43.08 -29.14
C LEU A 883 0.61 -44.04 -28.08
N THR A 884 1.29 -44.13 -26.96
CA THR A 884 0.96 -45.08 -25.89
C THR A 884 1.28 -44.48 -24.52
N HIS A 885 1.10 -45.23 -23.42
CA HIS A 885 1.30 -44.69 -22.08
C HIS A 885 2.49 -45.33 -21.35
N ILE A 886 2.53 -46.65 -21.13
CA ILE A 886 3.66 -47.25 -20.40
C ILE A 886 4.93 -47.32 -21.31
N PRO A 887 6.08 -46.78 -20.85
CA PRO A 887 7.31 -46.85 -21.61
C PRO A 887 7.83 -48.28 -21.76
N MET A 888 8.49 -48.54 -22.89
CA MET A 888 9.20 -49.80 -23.15
C MET A 888 10.28 -50.04 -22.10
N HIS A 889 10.59 -51.30 -21.81
CA HIS A 889 11.60 -51.69 -20.83
C HIS A 889 12.95 -50.95 -21.02
N LYS A 890 13.71 -50.72 -19.95
CA LYS A 890 15.05 -50.13 -20.05
C LYS A 890 15.81 -50.40 -18.76
N GLN A 891 17.14 -50.53 -18.83
CA GLN A 891 17.91 -50.78 -17.62
C GLN A 891 17.84 -49.60 -16.64
N ALA A 892 17.84 -49.90 -15.34
CA ALA A 892 17.84 -48.87 -14.30
C ALA A 892 19.04 -47.92 -14.47
N GLY A 893 18.79 -46.62 -14.35
CA GLY A 893 19.79 -45.56 -14.54
C GLY A 893 19.77 -44.90 -15.93
N ILE A 894 19.00 -45.43 -16.89
CA ILE A 894 18.77 -44.76 -18.20
C ILE A 894 17.75 -43.63 -18.03
N CYS A 895 16.58 -43.93 -17.48
CA CYS A 895 15.60 -42.92 -17.08
C CYS A 895 15.65 -42.72 -15.56
N VAL A 896 14.87 -41.76 -15.06
CA VAL A 896 14.78 -41.45 -13.62
C VAL A 896 14.20 -42.66 -12.90
N ASP A 897 13.10 -43.19 -13.42
CA ASP A 897 12.51 -44.43 -12.94
C ASP A 897 13.16 -45.66 -13.61
N GLY A 898 13.40 -46.68 -12.80
CA GLY A 898 13.79 -48.01 -13.28
C GLY A 898 12.58 -48.92 -13.51
N PRO A 899 12.77 -50.11 -14.11
CA PRO A 899 11.72 -51.12 -14.21
C PRO A 899 11.19 -51.51 -12.83
N PHE A 900 9.88 -51.44 -12.65
CA PHE A 900 9.19 -51.72 -11.41
C PHE A 900 7.85 -52.41 -11.70
N PHE A 901 7.49 -53.36 -10.86
CA PHE A 901 6.19 -54.05 -10.85
C PHE A 901 5.75 -54.28 -9.40
N ASP A 902 4.53 -53.87 -9.08
CA ASP A 902 3.82 -54.22 -7.86
C ASP A 902 2.54 -54.99 -8.21
N PHE A 903 2.09 -55.86 -7.31
CA PHE A 903 0.95 -56.75 -7.54
C PHE A 903 -0.06 -56.63 -6.41
N TYR A 904 -1.33 -56.91 -6.69
CA TYR A 904 -2.35 -56.96 -5.63
C TYR A 904 -2.20 -58.20 -4.75
N ASP A 905 -2.34 -58.00 -3.44
CA ASP A 905 -2.48 -59.08 -2.46
C ASP A 905 -3.97 -59.26 -2.08
N GLY A 906 -4.54 -60.45 -2.28
CA GLY A 906 -5.84 -60.81 -1.68
C GLY A 906 -7.08 -60.69 -2.60
N TYR A 907 -7.93 -59.67 -2.39
CA TYR A 907 -9.33 -59.61 -2.90
C TYR A 907 -9.45 -59.33 -4.41
N PHE A 908 -8.42 -58.74 -5.01
CA PHE A 908 -8.22 -58.70 -6.45
C PHE A 908 -7.38 -59.94 -6.83
N ASP A 909 -7.71 -60.64 -7.92
CA ASP A 909 -6.82 -61.68 -8.47
C ASP A 909 -5.41 -61.08 -8.63
N ASN A 910 -4.34 -61.87 -8.45
CA ASN A 910 -2.90 -61.47 -8.36
C ASN A 910 -2.33 -60.67 -9.56
N GLY A 911 -3.06 -59.72 -10.12
CA GLY A 911 -2.71 -58.90 -11.26
C GLY A 911 -1.88 -57.69 -10.88
N ILE A 912 -1.37 -57.04 -11.92
CA ILE A 912 -0.44 -55.92 -11.77
C ILE A 912 -1.17 -54.72 -11.18
N LYS A 913 -0.68 -54.26 -10.04
CA LYS A 913 -1.19 -53.10 -9.31
C LYS A 913 -0.55 -51.80 -9.80
N GLU A 914 0.74 -51.86 -10.13
CA GLU A 914 1.52 -50.72 -10.59
C GLU A 914 2.73 -51.20 -11.38
N GLN A 915 3.10 -50.50 -12.45
CA GLN A 915 4.34 -50.76 -13.17
C GLN A 915 4.89 -49.48 -13.79
N ASN A 916 6.21 -49.33 -13.83
CA ASN A 916 6.87 -48.15 -14.41
C ASN A 916 7.20 -48.32 -15.90
N HIS A 917 7.30 -49.57 -16.34
CA HIS A 917 7.73 -49.93 -17.69
C HIS A 917 7.03 -51.23 -18.10
N LEU A 918 6.89 -51.46 -19.40
CA LEU A 918 6.49 -52.76 -19.91
C LEU A 918 7.56 -53.81 -19.57
N SER A 919 7.16 -55.08 -19.48
CA SER A 919 8.12 -56.16 -19.33
C SER A 919 9.06 -56.22 -20.54
N GLN A 920 10.26 -56.76 -20.34
CA GLN A 920 11.22 -56.95 -21.43
C GLN A 920 10.62 -57.79 -22.58
N SER A 921 9.82 -58.81 -22.24
CA SER A 921 9.12 -59.65 -23.22
C SER A 921 8.06 -58.89 -24.00
N ALA A 922 7.22 -58.11 -23.31
CA ALA A 922 6.18 -57.31 -23.96
C ALA A 922 6.80 -56.23 -24.86
N SER A 923 7.85 -55.56 -24.39
CA SER A 923 8.58 -54.54 -25.15
C SER A 923 9.23 -55.12 -26.41
N SER A 924 9.92 -56.26 -26.28
CA SER A 924 10.54 -56.95 -27.42
C SER A 924 9.50 -57.41 -28.44
N GLY A 925 8.40 -58.01 -27.98
CA GLY A 925 7.32 -58.47 -28.84
C GLY A 925 6.61 -57.32 -29.56
N PHE A 926 6.42 -56.19 -28.87
CA PHE A 926 5.82 -54.99 -29.45
C PHE A 926 6.72 -54.39 -30.55
N LEU A 927 8.01 -54.20 -30.26
CA LEU A 927 8.97 -53.64 -31.23
C LEU A 927 9.17 -54.55 -32.45
N GLU A 928 9.27 -55.86 -32.24
CA GLU A 928 9.38 -56.83 -33.33
C GLU A 928 8.07 -56.93 -34.13
N GLY A 929 6.92 -56.94 -33.46
CA GLY A 929 5.61 -57.03 -34.12
C GLY A 929 5.25 -55.79 -34.94
N VAL A 930 5.21 -54.62 -34.29
CA VAL A 930 4.73 -53.37 -34.92
C VAL A 930 5.75 -52.84 -35.92
N PHE A 931 7.03 -52.81 -35.55
CA PHE A 931 8.08 -52.23 -36.40
C PHE A 931 8.84 -53.27 -37.21
N GLY A 932 8.77 -54.57 -36.92
CA GLY A 932 9.59 -55.58 -37.63
C GLY A 932 11.06 -55.59 -37.20
N MET A 933 11.39 -54.94 -36.07
CA MET A 933 12.76 -54.76 -35.59
C MET A 933 13.27 -56.04 -34.90
N SER A 934 13.60 -57.06 -35.70
CA SER A 934 14.03 -58.39 -35.19
C SER A 934 15.53 -58.53 -34.92
N GLY A 935 16.36 -57.59 -35.42
CA GLY A 935 17.82 -57.72 -35.30
C GLY A 935 18.43 -58.91 -36.05
N ASN A 936 17.64 -59.62 -36.87
CA ASN A 936 18.11 -60.77 -37.63
C ASN A 936 18.47 -60.36 -39.06
N PRO A 937 19.76 -60.38 -39.48
CA PRO A 937 20.16 -60.00 -40.84
C PRO A 937 19.53 -60.85 -41.95
N LYS A 938 18.95 -62.00 -41.61
CA LYS A 938 18.28 -62.92 -42.54
C LYS A 938 16.76 -62.73 -42.62
N ALA A 939 16.18 -61.88 -41.76
CA ALA A 939 14.76 -61.54 -41.82
C ALA A 939 14.51 -60.48 -42.91
N PRO A 940 13.25 -60.31 -43.37
CA PRO A 940 12.88 -59.18 -44.24
C PRO A 940 13.34 -57.83 -43.67
N GLY A 941 13.71 -56.90 -44.55
CA GLY A 941 14.32 -55.62 -44.14
C GLY A 941 15.68 -55.75 -43.45
N SER A 942 16.39 -56.89 -43.61
CA SER A 942 17.68 -57.19 -42.96
C SER A 942 17.64 -57.06 -41.42
N GLY A 943 16.45 -57.22 -40.82
CA GLY A 943 16.24 -57.07 -39.37
C GLY A 943 16.24 -55.64 -38.85
N PHE A 944 16.21 -54.61 -39.72
CA PHE A 944 16.11 -53.21 -39.33
C PHE A 944 14.72 -52.76 -38.90
N GLY A 945 13.70 -53.43 -39.40
CA GLY A 945 12.33 -52.98 -39.19
C GLY A 945 12.01 -51.74 -40.04
N ARG A 946 10.87 -51.14 -39.74
CA ARG A 946 10.28 -49.97 -40.40
C ARG A 946 10.64 -48.70 -39.66
N ASN A 947 10.67 -47.58 -40.38
CA ASN A 947 10.92 -46.27 -39.80
C ASN A 947 9.75 -45.82 -38.93
N GLY A 948 10.07 -45.22 -37.79
CA GLY A 948 9.06 -44.67 -36.90
C GLY A 948 9.59 -44.13 -35.57
N VAL A 949 8.64 -43.81 -34.70
CA VAL A 949 8.91 -43.25 -33.37
C VAL A 949 7.78 -43.63 -32.42
N ILE A 950 8.14 -43.85 -31.15
CA ILE A 950 7.18 -44.08 -30.07
C ILE A 950 7.14 -42.83 -29.20
N LEU A 951 5.95 -42.31 -28.92
CA LEU A 951 5.73 -41.27 -27.93
C LEU A 951 4.89 -41.86 -26.79
N THR A 952 5.36 -41.71 -25.56
CA THR A 952 4.68 -42.24 -24.38
C THR A 952 4.33 -41.14 -23.38
N GLY A 953 3.22 -41.33 -22.66
CA GLY A 953 2.99 -40.70 -21.34
C GLY A 953 3.79 -41.42 -20.25
N HIS A 954 3.44 -41.24 -18.98
CA HIS A 954 3.78 -42.05 -17.78
C HIS A 954 4.90 -41.54 -16.85
N ASP A 955 5.99 -40.96 -17.35
CA ASP A 955 7.07 -40.46 -16.48
C ASP A 955 6.90 -38.95 -16.23
N HIS A 956 6.85 -38.57 -14.95
CA HIS A 956 6.76 -37.18 -14.54
C HIS A 956 8.01 -36.36 -14.91
N GLU A 957 9.19 -36.97 -15.02
CA GLU A 957 10.43 -36.30 -15.45
C GLU A 957 10.71 -36.39 -16.96
N GLY A 958 10.04 -37.32 -17.65
CA GLY A 958 10.20 -37.58 -19.07
C GLY A 958 11.56 -38.23 -19.41
N CYS A 959 11.61 -38.92 -20.55
CA CYS A 959 12.81 -39.65 -20.94
C CYS A 959 12.92 -39.83 -22.45
N ASP A 960 14.11 -39.58 -23.01
CA ASP A 960 14.38 -39.70 -24.46
C ASP A 960 15.41 -40.80 -24.69
N THR A 961 14.95 -41.91 -25.28
CA THR A 961 15.70 -43.17 -25.34
C THR A 961 15.80 -43.73 -26.75
N TYR A 962 16.93 -44.39 -27.03
CA TYR A 962 17.18 -45.14 -28.24
C TYR A 962 17.25 -46.63 -27.91
N HIS A 963 16.35 -47.40 -28.50
CA HIS A 963 16.27 -48.86 -28.40
C HIS A 963 17.01 -49.48 -29.57
N TYR A 964 17.95 -50.39 -29.34
CA TYR A 964 18.77 -50.95 -30.41
C TYR A 964 19.16 -52.41 -30.16
N ILE A 965 19.52 -53.11 -31.23
CA ILE A 965 20.02 -54.49 -31.21
C ILE A 965 21.33 -54.53 -31.99
N ASN A 966 22.42 -55.03 -31.42
CA ASN A 966 23.67 -55.16 -32.17
C ASN A 966 23.70 -56.50 -32.94
N GLN A 967 23.71 -56.45 -34.28
CA GLN A 967 23.73 -57.67 -35.11
C GLN A 967 25.07 -58.44 -35.03
N SER A 968 26.14 -57.80 -34.55
CA SER A 968 27.52 -58.31 -34.56
C SER A 968 27.93 -59.11 -33.32
N ASP A 969 27.05 -59.28 -32.32
CA ASP A 969 27.37 -59.92 -31.02
C ASP A 969 26.65 -61.28 -30.81
N PRO A 970 27.05 -62.38 -31.50
CA PRO A 970 26.46 -63.71 -31.28
C PRO A 970 27.18 -64.47 -30.14
N PRO A 971 26.46 -65.12 -29.18
CA PRO A 971 25.08 -65.62 -29.31
C PRO A 971 23.99 -64.77 -28.61
N GLU A 972 24.34 -63.65 -27.97
CA GLU A 972 23.45 -62.82 -27.17
C GLU A 972 22.96 -61.60 -27.98
N ARG A 973 22.05 -61.84 -28.94
CA ARG A 973 21.31 -60.76 -29.60
C ARG A 973 20.31 -60.16 -28.62
N GLU A 974 20.82 -59.39 -27.67
CA GLU A 974 20.03 -58.75 -26.63
C GLU A 974 19.65 -57.34 -27.04
N TRP A 975 18.38 -57.04 -26.86
CA TRP A 975 17.86 -55.70 -26.96
C TRP A 975 18.40 -54.83 -25.82
N ARG A 976 18.85 -53.62 -26.17
CA ARG A 976 19.42 -52.66 -25.23
C ARG A 976 18.81 -51.28 -25.47
N ALA A 977 18.81 -50.47 -24.42
CA ALA A 977 18.40 -49.07 -24.48
C ALA A 977 19.55 -48.17 -24.04
N MET A 978 19.58 -46.93 -24.51
CA MET A 978 20.43 -45.86 -23.98
C MET A 978 19.73 -44.50 -24.16
N LYS A 979 20.24 -43.43 -23.55
CA LYS A 979 19.70 -42.08 -23.79
C LYS A 979 19.97 -41.67 -25.24
N TRP A 980 19.01 -40.99 -25.87
CA TRP A 980 19.13 -40.54 -27.26
C TRP A 980 20.39 -39.68 -27.49
N LYS A 981 20.72 -38.79 -26.53
CA LYS A 981 21.92 -37.97 -26.59
C LYS A 981 23.20 -38.82 -26.65
N ASP A 982 23.27 -39.86 -25.83
CA ASP A 982 24.44 -40.74 -25.77
C ASP A 982 24.54 -41.59 -27.05
N ALA A 983 23.40 -41.99 -27.65
CA ALA A 983 23.37 -42.67 -28.93
C ALA A 983 24.00 -41.81 -30.03
N VAL A 984 23.57 -40.54 -30.15
CA VAL A 984 24.09 -39.57 -31.13
C VAL A 984 25.57 -39.23 -30.88
N ASP A 985 25.96 -38.99 -29.63
CA ASP A 985 27.35 -38.66 -29.28
C ASP A 985 28.32 -39.84 -29.58
N LEU A 986 27.82 -41.07 -29.53
CA LEU A 986 28.54 -42.30 -29.87
C LEU A 986 28.34 -42.76 -31.33
N GLY A 987 27.46 -42.10 -32.09
CA GLY A 987 27.08 -42.44 -33.47
C GLY A 987 26.49 -43.84 -33.61
N VAL A 988 25.71 -44.30 -32.63
CA VAL A 988 25.12 -45.66 -32.62
C VAL A 988 23.95 -45.79 -33.59
N GLU A 989 23.21 -44.70 -33.81
CA GLU A 989 22.07 -44.59 -34.71
C GLU A 989 22.44 -44.67 -36.19
N GLU A 990 23.68 -44.30 -36.54
CA GLU A 990 24.21 -44.38 -37.91
C GLU A 990 25.11 -45.63 -38.13
N GLN A 991 25.29 -46.48 -37.11
CA GLN A 991 26.17 -47.64 -37.19
C GLN A 991 25.61 -48.73 -38.11
N PRO A 992 26.37 -49.18 -39.13
CA PRO A 992 25.97 -50.29 -39.98
C PRO A 992 25.78 -51.58 -39.16
N GLY A 993 24.63 -52.22 -39.31
CA GLY A 993 24.29 -53.46 -38.60
C GLY A 993 23.78 -53.27 -37.16
N VAL A 994 23.36 -52.06 -36.80
CA VAL A 994 22.72 -51.78 -35.51
C VAL A 994 21.32 -51.20 -35.76
N PRO A 995 20.29 -52.04 -35.90
CA PRO A 995 18.91 -51.57 -35.98
C PRO A 995 18.45 -50.96 -34.66
N GLY A 996 17.71 -49.87 -34.75
CA GLY A 996 17.16 -49.22 -33.57
C GLY A 996 16.05 -48.22 -33.84
N LEU A 997 15.33 -47.87 -32.78
CA LEU A 997 14.12 -47.05 -32.78
C LEU A 997 14.17 -46.06 -31.62
N ARG A 998 13.73 -44.82 -31.86
CA ARG A 998 13.63 -43.79 -30.82
C ARG A 998 12.28 -43.87 -30.10
N GLU A 999 12.32 -43.85 -28.78
CA GLU A 999 11.17 -43.71 -27.89
C GLU A 999 11.31 -42.44 -27.06
N ILE A 1000 10.24 -41.65 -26.99
CA ILE A 1000 10.19 -40.37 -26.30
C ILE A 1000 9.05 -40.37 -25.30
N THR A 1001 9.38 -40.49 -24.02
CA THR A 1001 8.45 -40.27 -22.92
C THR A 1001 8.33 -38.77 -22.67
N VAL A 1002 7.16 -38.20 -22.96
CA VAL A 1002 6.92 -36.77 -22.88
C VAL A 1002 6.72 -36.39 -21.42
N ARG A 1003 7.54 -35.47 -20.93
CA ARG A 1003 7.48 -34.99 -19.54
C ARG A 1003 6.10 -34.43 -19.22
N SER A 1004 5.55 -34.83 -18.05
CA SER A 1004 4.26 -34.37 -17.55
C SER A 1004 4.10 -32.84 -17.57
N MET A 1005 2.90 -32.36 -17.87
CA MET A 1005 2.51 -30.94 -17.77
C MET A 1005 2.41 -30.43 -16.33
N MET A 1006 2.49 -31.33 -15.34
CA MET A 1006 2.29 -31.00 -13.93
C MET A 1006 3.33 -30.00 -13.39
N GLY A 1007 2.85 -29.14 -12.48
CA GLY A 1007 3.58 -27.97 -12.00
C GLY A 1007 4.91 -28.27 -11.28
N ASP A 1008 4.99 -29.38 -10.55
CA ASP A 1008 6.18 -29.77 -9.77
C ASP A 1008 7.33 -30.29 -10.65
N PHE A 1009 7.02 -30.70 -11.87
CA PHE A 1009 8.00 -31.23 -12.82
C PHE A 1009 8.40 -30.21 -13.89
N THR A 1010 8.06 -28.93 -13.74
CA THR A 1010 8.46 -27.84 -14.66
C THR A 1010 8.05 -28.08 -16.12
N GLY A 1011 6.92 -28.78 -16.33
CA GLY A 1011 6.49 -29.53 -17.52
C GLY A 1011 6.88 -29.06 -18.92
N ASN A 1012 6.86 -29.97 -19.89
CA ASN A 1012 7.27 -29.71 -21.27
C ASN A 1012 6.13 -29.94 -22.27
N ALA A 1013 6.16 -29.20 -23.37
CA ALA A 1013 5.44 -29.55 -24.60
C ALA A 1013 6.42 -30.18 -25.56
N GLY A 1014 6.09 -31.38 -26.05
CA GLY A 1014 6.78 -32.00 -27.16
C GLY A 1014 6.37 -31.35 -28.47
N LEU A 1015 7.33 -30.89 -29.25
CA LEU A 1015 7.13 -30.35 -30.59
C LEU A 1015 7.81 -31.29 -31.59
N MET A 1016 7.01 -32.15 -32.22
CA MET A 1016 7.49 -33.05 -33.27
C MET A 1016 7.17 -32.50 -34.65
N SER A 1017 8.13 -32.52 -35.55
CA SER A 1017 7.94 -32.21 -36.97
C SER A 1017 8.40 -33.36 -37.83
N LEU A 1018 7.59 -33.67 -38.83
CA LEU A 1018 7.80 -34.77 -39.76
C LEU A 1018 7.59 -34.24 -41.19
N TRP A 1019 8.54 -34.51 -42.07
CA TRP A 1019 8.50 -34.15 -43.48
C TRP A 1019 9.07 -35.28 -44.33
N PHE A 1020 8.69 -35.30 -45.60
CA PHE A 1020 9.18 -36.28 -46.56
C PHE A 1020 10.35 -35.68 -47.35
N ASP A 1021 11.46 -36.40 -47.41
CA ASP A 1021 12.62 -36.03 -48.20
C ASP A 1021 12.53 -36.70 -49.58
N GLU A 1022 12.29 -35.90 -50.62
CA GLU A 1022 12.14 -36.43 -51.99
C GLU A 1022 13.47 -36.91 -52.60
N GLU A 1023 14.63 -36.48 -52.08
CA GLU A 1023 15.96 -36.90 -52.57
C GLU A 1023 16.32 -38.29 -52.04
N GLU A 1024 16.14 -38.51 -50.73
CA GLU A 1024 16.38 -39.81 -50.09
C GLU A 1024 15.17 -40.77 -50.20
N TRP A 1025 14.01 -40.24 -50.61
CA TRP A 1025 12.73 -40.94 -50.66
C TRP A 1025 12.31 -41.56 -49.32
N ASP A 1026 12.57 -40.84 -48.23
CA ASP A 1026 12.34 -41.30 -46.86
C ASP A 1026 11.77 -40.18 -45.97
N TRP A 1027 11.12 -40.58 -44.87
CA TRP A 1027 10.58 -39.66 -43.89
C TRP A 1027 11.66 -39.21 -42.90
N LYS A 1028 11.72 -37.90 -42.63
CA LYS A 1028 12.59 -37.30 -41.62
C LYS A 1028 11.76 -36.69 -40.51
N PHE A 1029 12.13 -36.98 -39.27
CA PHE A 1029 11.49 -36.38 -38.11
C PHE A 1029 12.49 -35.73 -37.16
N LYS A 1030 12.03 -34.69 -36.47
CA LYS A 1030 12.74 -34.07 -35.35
C LYS A 1030 11.76 -33.80 -34.22
N PHE A 1031 12.25 -33.93 -33.00
CA PHE A 1031 11.51 -33.68 -31.77
C PHE A 1031 12.30 -32.73 -30.88
N VAL A 1032 11.63 -31.72 -30.34
CA VAL A 1032 12.21 -30.78 -29.36
C VAL A 1032 11.23 -30.55 -28.22
N ASN A 1033 11.75 -30.31 -27.02
CA ASN A 1033 10.95 -29.95 -25.86
C ASN A 1033 10.89 -28.43 -25.69
N CYS A 1034 9.69 -27.89 -25.47
CA CYS A 1034 9.48 -26.52 -25.02
C CYS A 1034 9.15 -26.53 -23.53
N GLN A 1035 10.04 -25.98 -22.71
CA GLN A 1035 9.85 -25.89 -21.27
C GLN A 1035 8.77 -24.87 -20.91
N MET A 1036 7.95 -25.19 -19.91
CA MET A 1036 6.91 -24.33 -19.38
C MET A 1036 7.27 -23.84 -17.97
N GLY A 1037 6.67 -22.72 -17.56
CA GLY A 1037 6.75 -22.26 -16.18
C GLY A 1037 5.91 -23.14 -15.25
N THR A 1038 6.19 -23.12 -13.95
CA THR A 1038 5.42 -23.89 -12.95
C THR A 1038 4.06 -23.24 -12.65
N GLN A 1039 3.12 -24.02 -12.11
CA GLN A 1039 1.79 -23.55 -11.70
C GLN A 1039 1.87 -22.37 -10.70
N HIS A 1040 2.89 -22.32 -9.84
CA HIS A 1040 3.09 -21.23 -8.89
C HIS A 1040 3.32 -19.88 -9.58
N ILE A 1041 4.04 -19.86 -10.70
CA ILE A 1041 4.27 -18.63 -11.47
C ILE A 1041 2.93 -18.09 -11.99
N TRP A 1042 2.08 -18.98 -12.52
CA TRP A 1042 0.75 -18.63 -12.99
C TRP A 1042 -0.09 -17.98 -11.88
N TRP A 1043 -0.09 -18.57 -10.67
CA TRP A 1043 -0.78 -18.01 -9.51
C TRP A 1043 -0.22 -16.66 -9.07
N ILE A 1044 1.10 -16.52 -8.97
CA ILE A 1044 1.76 -15.27 -8.54
C ILE A 1044 1.37 -14.12 -9.46
N VAL A 1045 1.44 -14.31 -10.78
CA VAL A 1045 1.09 -13.27 -11.76
C VAL A 1045 -0.37 -12.83 -11.59
N HIS A 1046 -1.32 -13.78 -11.57
CA HIS A 1046 -2.74 -13.44 -11.47
C HIS A 1046 -3.11 -12.83 -10.11
N ILE A 1047 -2.45 -13.23 -9.02
CA ILE A 1047 -2.65 -12.60 -7.70
C ILE A 1047 -2.15 -11.16 -7.73
N VAL A 1048 -0.97 -10.90 -8.31
CA VAL A 1048 -0.44 -9.53 -8.48
C VAL A 1048 -1.36 -8.69 -9.35
N ASP A 1049 -1.92 -9.25 -10.43
CA ASP A 1049 -2.88 -8.58 -11.30
C ASP A 1049 -4.17 -8.23 -10.55
N LEU A 1050 -4.72 -9.17 -9.76
CA LEU A 1050 -5.91 -8.94 -8.94
C LEU A 1050 -5.68 -7.87 -7.87
N ILE A 1051 -4.53 -7.88 -7.19
CA ILE A 1051 -4.15 -6.85 -6.23
C ILE A 1051 -4.05 -5.49 -6.94
N THR A 1052 -3.41 -5.45 -8.11
CA THR A 1052 -3.25 -4.22 -8.90
C THR A 1052 -4.60 -3.64 -9.32
N LEU A 1053 -5.53 -4.49 -9.79
CA LEU A 1053 -6.89 -4.08 -10.12
C LEU A 1053 -7.68 -3.64 -8.89
N GLY A 1054 -7.57 -4.33 -7.77
CA GLY A 1054 -8.24 -3.97 -6.52
C GLY A 1054 -7.79 -2.61 -5.99
N VAL A 1055 -6.47 -2.38 -5.96
CA VAL A 1055 -5.88 -1.08 -5.60
C VAL A 1055 -6.30 0.00 -6.60
N GLY A 1056 -6.30 -0.31 -7.90
CA GLY A 1056 -6.74 0.59 -8.97
C GLY A 1056 -8.21 0.99 -8.84
N LEU A 1057 -9.08 0.04 -8.50
CA LEU A 1057 -10.50 0.27 -8.25
C LEU A 1057 -10.71 1.18 -7.03
N VAL A 1058 -10.04 0.91 -5.92
CA VAL A 1058 -10.13 1.75 -4.71
C VAL A 1058 -9.63 3.16 -5.01
N TYR A 1059 -8.49 3.30 -5.70
CA TYR A 1059 -7.98 4.59 -6.14
C TYR A 1059 -8.97 5.32 -7.06
N GLY A 1060 -9.55 4.60 -8.03
CA GLY A 1060 -10.56 5.13 -8.94
C GLY A 1060 -11.85 5.55 -8.23
N ILE A 1061 -12.29 4.80 -7.21
CA ILE A 1061 -13.43 5.17 -6.36
C ILE A 1061 -13.11 6.44 -5.57
N LEU A 1062 -11.91 6.55 -4.99
CA LEU A 1062 -11.49 7.75 -4.27
C LEU A 1062 -11.48 8.99 -5.19
N LEU A 1063 -10.94 8.87 -6.42
CA LEU A 1063 -10.99 9.93 -7.44
C LEU A 1063 -12.40 10.19 -7.96
N ALA A 1064 -13.26 9.18 -8.02
CA ALA A 1064 -14.64 9.33 -8.45
C ALA A 1064 -15.47 10.02 -7.37
N VAL A 1065 -15.26 9.74 -6.09
CA VAL A 1065 -15.87 10.46 -4.97
C VAL A 1065 -15.45 11.94 -4.98
N GLU A 1066 -14.20 12.23 -5.33
CA GLU A 1066 -13.71 13.60 -5.57
C GLU A 1066 -14.43 14.29 -6.74
N LYS A 1067 -14.75 13.58 -7.83
CA LYS A 1067 -15.47 14.12 -9.00
C LYS A 1067 -17.00 14.14 -8.88
N LEU A 1068 -17.57 13.18 -8.16
CA LEU A 1068 -19.01 12.93 -8.04
C LEU A 1068 -19.64 13.62 -6.83
N THR A 1069 -18.86 14.36 -6.02
CA THR A 1069 -19.42 15.37 -5.12
C THR A 1069 -19.93 16.55 -5.98
N PRO A 1070 -21.24 16.63 -6.26
CA PRO A 1070 -21.74 17.60 -7.22
C PRO A 1070 -21.85 18.97 -6.55
N ARG A 1071 -21.21 19.95 -7.17
CA ARG A 1071 -21.51 21.39 -7.06
C ARG A 1071 -22.98 21.64 -7.44
N GLU A 1072 -23.91 21.68 -6.49
CA GLU A 1072 -25.22 22.31 -6.76
C GLU A 1072 -25.11 23.83 -6.63
N VAL A 1073 -24.79 24.44 -7.77
CA VAL A 1073 -25.05 25.85 -8.06
C VAL A 1073 -26.56 26.05 -8.08
N SER A 1074 -27.08 26.74 -7.05
CA SER A 1074 -28.42 27.29 -7.04
C SER A 1074 -28.72 28.07 -8.33
N LYS A 1075 -29.60 27.53 -9.17
CA LYS A 1075 -30.23 28.25 -10.27
C LYS A 1075 -31.75 28.23 -10.11
N LYS A 1076 -32.27 29.43 -9.87
CA LYS A 1076 -33.61 29.96 -10.22
C LYS A 1076 -34.83 29.40 -9.48
N HIS A 1077 -35.33 30.21 -8.56
CA HIS A 1077 -36.77 30.50 -8.49
C HIS A 1077 -37.03 32.00 -8.64
N THR A 1078 -37.41 32.41 -9.85
CA THR A 1078 -38.19 33.62 -10.12
C THR A 1078 -39.60 33.20 -10.51
N SER A 1079 -40.55 33.58 -9.64
CA SER A 1079 -41.99 33.88 -9.87
C SER A 1079 -42.73 33.27 -11.07
N ASN A 1080 -43.77 32.46 -10.80
CA ASN A 1080 -45.19 32.83 -11.01
C ASN A 1080 -46.13 31.61 -10.89
N GLY A 1081 -47.29 31.80 -10.23
CA GLY A 1081 -48.54 31.15 -10.65
C GLY A 1081 -49.21 30.16 -9.69
N LYS A 1082 -50.13 30.70 -8.87
CA LYS A 1082 -51.46 30.19 -8.45
C LYS A 1082 -51.64 28.76 -7.90
N ALA A 1083 -52.24 28.78 -6.71
CA ALA A 1083 -52.87 27.72 -5.94
C ALA A 1083 -53.71 26.67 -6.69
N THR A 1084 -53.55 25.42 -6.29
CA THR A 1084 -54.63 24.45 -6.08
C THR A 1084 -54.29 23.53 -4.90
N THR A 1085 -55.24 23.39 -3.98
CA THR A 1085 -55.23 22.50 -2.82
C THR A 1085 -55.59 21.08 -3.22
N SER A 1086 -54.81 20.07 -2.79
CA SER A 1086 -55.34 18.74 -2.49
C SER A 1086 -54.36 17.93 -1.63
N ASN A 1087 -54.90 17.33 -0.57
CA ASN A 1087 -54.27 16.49 0.44
C ASN A 1087 -53.40 15.36 -0.10
N GLY A 1088 -52.28 15.09 0.60
CA GLY A 1088 -51.49 13.88 0.44
C GLY A 1088 -50.04 14.04 0.88
N ALA A 1089 -49.80 14.14 2.20
CA ALA A 1089 -48.45 14.09 2.75
C ALA A 1089 -47.95 12.63 2.83
N PRO A 1090 -46.81 12.27 2.21
CA PRO A 1090 -46.11 11.05 2.55
C PRO A 1090 -45.18 11.33 3.74
N LYS A 1091 -45.39 10.57 4.81
CA LYS A 1091 -44.52 10.44 5.97
C LYS A 1091 -43.10 10.02 5.53
N VAL A 1092 -42.07 10.75 5.95
CA VAL A 1092 -40.70 10.23 6.02
C VAL A 1092 -40.27 10.28 7.49
N ALA A 1093 -39.77 9.13 7.95
CA ALA A 1093 -39.65 8.74 9.34
C ALA A 1093 -38.49 9.44 10.07
N ASN A 1094 -38.83 10.38 10.96
CA ASN A 1094 -38.00 10.69 12.13
C ASN A 1094 -38.22 9.61 13.17
N GLY A 1095 -37.26 8.70 13.33
CA GLY A 1095 -37.38 7.63 14.31
C GLY A 1095 -36.14 6.77 14.36
N LYS A 1096 -35.00 7.34 14.79
CA LYS A 1096 -33.82 6.60 15.31
C LYS A 1096 -32.71 7.46 15.92
N LEU A 1097 -33.04 8.63 16.51
CA LEU A 1097 -32.10 9.36 17.38
C LEU A 1097 -32.58 9.50 18.84
N ASP A 1098 -33.86 9.26 19.13
CA ASP A 1098 -34.44 9.46 20.46
C ASP A 1098 -34.37 8.22 21.39
N SER A 1099 -33.70 7.13 20.98
CA SER A 1099 -33.62 5.89 21.77
C SER A 1099 -32.37 5.76 22.64
N TYR A 1100 -31.47 6.74 22.66
CA TYR A 1100 -30.20 6.65 23.39
C TYR A 1100 -30.05 7.59 24.60
N PHE A 1101 -30.98 8.54 24.83
CA PHE A 1101 -30.88 9.50 25.95
C PHE A 1101 -32.26 9.90 26.53
N PRO A 1102 -32.81 9.17 27.52
CA PRO A 1102 -34.14 9.46 28.09
C PRO A 1102 -34.21 10.73 28.96
N GLU A 1103 -33.08 11.29 29.39
CA GLU A 1103 -33.05 12.40 30.36
C GLU A 1103 -33.13 13.80 29.73
N TYR A 1104 -33.09 13.91 28.40
CA TYR A 1104 -33.11 15.21 27.70
C TYR A 1104 -34.52 15.83 27.51
N SER A 1105 -35.58 15.13 27.96
CA SER A 1105 -36.97 15.62 27.86
C SER A 1105 -37.42 16.51 29.03
N GLN A 1106 -36.74 16.44 30.20
CA GLN A 1106 -37.20 17.15 31.41
C GLN A 1106 -36.62 18.56 31.63
N MET A 1107 -35.60 18.98 30.88
CA MET A 1107 -35.05 20.35 31.00
C MET A 1107 -35.79 21.42 30.16
N ARG A 1108 -36.80 21.05 29.38
CA ARG A 1108 -37.59 22.00 28.58
C ARG A 1108 -38.76 22.66 29.31
N SER A 1109 -39.14 22.20 30.52
CA SER A 1109 -40.20 22.83 31.31
C SER A 1109 -39.62 23.53 32.52
N GLY A 1110 -39.43 24.84 32.44
CA GLY A 1110 -39.00 25.67 33.56
C GLY A 1110 -39.92 25.53 34.77
N LYS A 1111 -39.34 25.11 35.90
CA LYS A 1111 -39.71 25.41 37.30
C LYS A 1111 -38.68 24.73 38.21
N LEU A 1112 -37.73 25.51 38.73
CA LEU A 1112 -36.82 25.11 39.79
C LEU A 1112 -37.37 25.69 41.10
N ASP A 1113 -38.03 24.84 41.90
CA ASP A 1113 -38.34 25.09 43.30
C ASP A 1113 -37.36 24.30 44.18
N VAL A 1114 -36.75 25.02 45.12
CA VAL A 1114 -35.75 24.54 46.09
C VAL A 1114 -36.42 23.83 47.28
N PRO A 1115 -35.83 22.72 47.76
CA PRO A 1115 -35.83 22.45 49.21
C PRO A 1115 -34.47 21.89 49.68
N GLY A 1116 -33.90 22.14 50.85
CA GLY A 1116 -34.35 22.79 52.08
C GLY A 1116 -33.38 22.35 53.18
N ALA A 1117 -32.95 23.31 54.02
CA ALA A 1117 -32.04 23.10 55.14
C ALA A 1117 -32.69 22.25 56.26
N GLY A 1118 -31.89 21.42 56.94
CA GLY A 1118 -32.32 20.66 58.13
C GLY A 1118 -31.16 20.32 59.07
N LYS A 1119 -30.83 21.24 59.98
CA LYS A 1119 -29.92 21.04 61.14
C LYS A 1119 -30.43 19.96 62.10
N LYS A 1120 -29.50 19.22 62.73
CA LYS A 1120 -29.40 18.74 64.14
C LYS A 1120 -28.70 17.38 64.16
N SER A 1121 -27.83 16.97 65.09
CA SER A 1121 -27.32 17.50 66.36
C SER A 1121 -26.27 16.48 66.84
N LEU A 1122 -25.06 16.92 67.17
CA LEU A 1122 -24.06 16.12 67.89
C LEU A 1122 -24.41 16.04 69.38
N ARG A 1123 -24.50 14.83 69.94
CA ARG A 1123 -24.44 14.61 71.39
C ARG A 1123 -23.38 13.56 71.73
N LYS A 1124 -22.26 14.08 72.25
CA LYS A 1124 -21.20 13.50 73.10
C LYS A 1124 -21.34 12.01 73.47
N LYS A 1125 -20.24 11.25 73.28
CA LYS A 1125 -19.68 10.41 74.35
C LYS A 1125 -18.15 10.35 74.28
N LYS A 1126 -17.57 10.43 75.48
CA LYS A 1126 -16.18 10.62 75.85
C LYS A 1126 -15.30 9.39 75.54
N SER A 1127 -14.07 9.67 75.10
CA SER A 1127 -12.79 9.23 75.68
C SER A 1127 -12.74 7.86 76.36
N LYS A 1128 -11.90 6.97 75.81
CA LYS A 1128 -10.87 6.23 76.54
C LYS A 1128 -9.65 5.98 75.63
N ARG A 1129 -8.55 6.66 75.98
CA ARG A 1129 -7.12 6.28 75.87
C ARG A 1129 -6.82 4.85 75.39
N ASN A 1130 -5.87 4.69 74.47
CA ASN A 1130 -4.47 4.37 74.79
C ASN A 1130 -3.61 4.24 73.51
N LEU A 1131 -2.41 4.84 73.62
CA LEU A 1131 -1.17 4.70 72.85
C LEU A 1131 -1.14 5.16 71.39
#